data_AF-A0A1H7FUP2-F1
#
_entry.id   AF-A0A1H7FUP2-F1
#
_cell.length_a   1.000
_cell.length_b   1.000
_cell.length_c   1.000
_cell.angle_alpha   90.00
_cell.angle_beta   90.00
_cell.angle_gamma   90.00
#
_symmetry.space_group_name_H-M   'P 1'
#
loop_
_entity.id
_entity.type
_entity.pdbx_description
1 polymer ?
#
loop_
_entity_poly.entity_id
_entity_poly.type
_entity_poly.pdbx_seq_one_letter_code
_entity_poly.pdbx_strand_id
1 'polypeptide(L)'
;MAKSELEVIQLLMKLIGHKTGEISKVTYTPQKMAFPMDSEGETHLPRSTPEEQGVDSAFIEKLFNSLYENNSCHMHKIMAVRNGHVIGECAFKPFDMDYWHVTHSMCKSVTGMAIGLLIYEGKIKLDDKVEDIFGRTGPLQYFFSKGLTVRHLLTMSSGVEFNEAGSVYSNDWRKQFLESQTKFTPGSAFEYNSMNSYMLSAIVTEVTGESMFDYLKPRLFEPLGIKRVFWESCPQNITKGGWGLYLRIEDMAKLGQLYLNNGKYDGKEILPEEWVRDATSMQIATGEVTSPGYGFQLWNSSSRLGAYTFNGMLGQNVYVFPDINMMVVTNAGNEDLFQKGNMSGTVHKLMSEAEVSDEPIPVTKEVLAKQNSLKEFIRSAEDHPECRTSIAGGGWNKKKKRSTYGMSPKFRYLLMKCLDGVSYDMDDEGVGFMPLLVQVMHNNYTDGIKSVGFKLDGRTGAFFLLIKEGDTTHEIKCGFDGYRAVTDIDEHGEIYTISVVSEFSIDEYGRPVLRNEFYLMEDSTARVMNIYLGKREPLQHDTCFAFGKVKPPKNIGIRFDEIPGSGMLVDILNQFGHLDVGKGMSGFVINRLSDYGAIDALILAIRDTVRPKLHGRIHDKQEPLEYDSNGRTLTDTEAFADEDDAIMEDD
;
A
#
# COMPACT_ATOMS: atom_id res chain seq x y z
N MET A 1 8.21 29.65 9.67
CA MET A 1 7.58 28.59 8.89
C MET A 1 8.01 28.81 7.46
N ALA A 2 8.74 27.86 6.89
CA ALA A 2 9.04 27.90 5.46
C ALA A 2 7.71 27.85 4.70
N LYS A 3 7.64 28.50 3.53
CA LYS A 3 6.42 28.53 2.70
C LYS A 3 5.88 27.12 2.45
N SER A 4 6.77 26.14 2.30
CA SER A 4 6.49 24.72 2.17
C SER A 4 5.65 24.11 3.29
N GLU A 5 6.05 24.35 4.53
CA GLU A 5 5.37 23.80 5.73
C GLU A 5 3.93 24.32 5.84
N LEU A 6 3.71 25.59 5.51
CA LEU A 6 2.37 26.19 5.56
C LEU A 6 1.42 25.56 4.54
N GLU A 7 1.92 25.19 3.36
CA GLU A 7 1.13 24.56 2.31
C GLU A 7 0.73 23.12 2.67
N VAL A 8 1.67 22.36 3.25
CA VAL A 8 1.38 21.02 3.79
C VAL A 8 0.33 21.11 4.90
N ILE A 9 0.47 22.06 5.82
CA ILE A 9 -0.53 22.30 6.90
C ILE A 9 -1.88 22.67 6.30
N GLN A 10 -1.94 23.49 5.24
CA GLN A 10 -3.19 23.83 4.58
C GLN A 10 -3.88 22.61 4.00
N LEU A 11 -3.14 21.73 3.30
CA LEU A 11 -3.70 20.48 2.78
C LEU A 11 -4.22 19.60 3.92
N LEU A 12 -3.44 19.43 4.98
CA LEU A 12 -3.82 18.66 6.17
C LEU A 12 -5.12 19.17 6.79
N MET A 13 -5.26 20.50 6.93
CA MET A 13 -6.49 21.12 7.44
C MET A 13 -7.68 20.95 6.49
N LYS A 14 -7.47 20.89 5.17
CA LYS A 14 -8.54 20.57 4.22
C LYS A 14 -8.99 19.12 4.36
N LEU A 15 -8.06 18.19 4.55
CA LEU A 15 -8.35 16.77 4.78
C LEU A 15 -9.12 16.56 6.09
N ILE A 16 -8.66 17.18 7.18
CA ILE A 16 -9.34 17.14 8.48
C ILE A 16 -10.75 17.75 8.40
N GLY A 17 -10.91 18.79 7.58
CA GLY A 17 -12.20 19.40 7.32
C GLY A 17 -13.06 18.66 6.30
N HIS A 18 -12.71 17.43 5.90
CA HIS A 18 -13.41 16.62 4.90
C HIS A 18 -13.72 17.36 3.58
N LYS A 19 -12.81 18.24 3.14
CA LYS A 19 -12.98 18.92 1.85
C LYS A 19 -12.73 17.95 0.70
N THR A 20 -13.59 18.02 -0.30
CA THR A 20 -13.57 17.17 -1.50
C THR A 20 -13.01 17.89 -2.73
N GLY A 21 -12.76 17.12 -3.79
CA GLY A 21 -12.33 17.60 -5.10
C GLY A 21 -10.88 18.09 -5.10
N GLU A 22 -10.59 19.14 -5.88
CA GLU A 22 -9.23 19.68 -6.05
C GLU A 22 -8.74 20.46 -4.80
N ILE A 23 -8.38 19.72 -3.76
CA ILE A 23 -7.87 20.30 -2.51
C ILE A 23 -6.36 20.56 -2.54
N SER A 24 -5.63 19.86 -3.40
CA SER A 24 -4.19 20.04 -3.61
C SER A 24 -3.89 21.22 -4.54
N LYS A 25 -2.69 21.81 -4.40
CA LYS A 25 -2.19 22.83 -5.33
C LYS A 25 -1.46 22.20 -6.53
N VAL A 26 -1.22 20.91 -6.46
CA VAL A 26 -0.57 20.14 -7.51
C VAL A 26 -1.62 19.74 -8.53
N THR A 27 -1.32 19.98 -9.79
CA THR A 27 -2.22 19.63 -10.89
C THR A 27 -2.40 18.12 -10.91
N TYR A 28 -3.64 17.67 -10.75
CA TYR A 28 -3.99 16.27 -10.92
C TYR A 28 -3.99 15.91 -12.41
N THR A 29 -3.44 14.73 -12.72
CA THR A 29 -3.51 14.12 -14.05
C THR A 29 -3.54 12.62 -13.81
N PRO A 30 -4.56 11.89 -14.31
CA PRO A 30 -4.64 10.46 -14.15
C PRO A 30 -3.42 9.78 -14.78
N GLN A 31 -2.76 8.90 -14.04
CA GLN A 31 -1.58 8.18 -14.55
C GLN A 31 -1.75 6.67 -14.44
N LYS A 32 -2.38 6.19 -13.36
CA LYS A 32 -2.49 4.75 -13.10
C LYS A 32 -3.44 4.07 -14.10
N MET A 33 -2.86 3.27 -14.99
CA MET A 33 -3.61 2.40 -15.90
C MET A 33 -4.11 1.12 -15.21
N ALA A 34 -5.10 0.48 -15.84
CA ALA A 34 -5.52 -0.87 -15.47
C ALA A 34 -4.34 -1.86 -15.59
N PHE A 35 -4.32 -2.87 -14.71
CA PHE A 35 -3.30 -3.91 -14.76
C PHE A 35 -3.34 -4.64 -16.12
N PRO A 36 -2.22 -4.69 -16.87
CA PRO A 36 -2.16 -5.43 -18.13
C PRO A 36 -2.12 -6.94 -17.86
N MET A 37 -3.24 -7.64 -18.03
CA MET A 37 -3.34 -9.08 -17.78
C MET A 37 -2.40 -9.90 -18.68
N ASP A 38 -2.35 -9.59 -19.97
CA ASP A 38 -1.52 -10.28 -20.95
C ASP A 38 -0.19 -9.58 -21.18
N SER A 39 0.88 -10.36 -21.32
CA SER A 39 2.19 -9.80 -21.65
C SER A 39 3.07 -10.78 -22.43
N GLU A 40 3.19 -10.55 -23.74
CA GLU A 40 4.09 -11.31 -24.60
C GLU A 40 5.58 -11.06 -24.25
N GLY A 41 6.37 -12.14 -24.24
CA GLY A 41 7.82 -12.07 -24.00
C GLY A 41 8.22 -11.79 -22.54
N GLU A 42 7.28 -11.92 -21.61
CA GLU A 42 7.57 -11.95 -20.18
C GLU A 42 8.25 -13.27 -19.79
N THR A 43 9.30 -13.20 -18.98
CA THR A 43 10.04 -14.37 -18.52
C THR A 43 9.85 -14.61 -17.03
N HIS A 44 10.22 -15.80 -16.58
CA HIS A 44 10.13 -16.20 -15.18
C HIS A 44 11.45 -16.85 -14.75
N LEU A 45 11.81 -16.67 -13.48
CA LEU A 45 12.89 -17.42 -12.84
C LEU A 45 12.49 -18.91 -12.76
N PRO A 46 13.42 -19.85 -12.96
CA PRO A 46 13.10 -21.27 -12.82
C PRO A 46 12.67 -21.59 -11.37
N ARG A 47 11.69 -22.49 -11.21
CA ARG A 47 11.29 -23.01 -9.89
C ARG A 47 12.07 -24.28 -9.58
N SER A 48 12.43 -24.48 -8.31
CA SER A 48 13.13 -25.66 -7.79
C SER A 48 12.60 -25.99 -6.40
N THR A 49 12.78 -27.22 -5.92
CA THR A 49 12.57 -27.48 -4.49
C THR A 49 13.66 -26.79 -3.65
N PRO A 50 13.37 -26.42 -2.38
CA PRO A 50 14.41 -25.94 -1.45
C PRO A 50 15.62 -26.88 -1.40
N GLU A 51 15.39 -28.19 -1.35
CA GLU A 51 16.45 -29.18 -1.15
C GLU A 51 17.35 -29.37 -2.37
N GLU A 52 16.81 -29.27 -3.60
CA GLU A 52 17.64 -29.22 -4.81
C GLU A 52 18.58 -28.02 -4.82
N GLN A 53 18.18 -26.95 -4.14
CA GLN A 53 19.00 -25.76 -3.92
C GLN A 53 19.61 -25.76 -2.54
N GLY A 54 19.80 -26.91 -1.87
CA GLY A 54 20.55 -27.02 -0.61
C GLY A 54 19.92 -26.31 0.61
N VAL A 55 18.61 -26.07 0.62
CA VAL A 55 17.87 -25.44 1.72
C VAL A 55 16.82 -26.41 2.28
N ASP A 56 16.66 -26.48 3.59
CA ASP A 56 15.61 -27.31 4.22
C ASP A 56 14.22 -26.65 4.04
N SER A 57 13.23 -27.38 3.50
CA SER A 57 11.85 -26.88 3.36
C SER A 57 11.24 -26.37 4.66
N ALA A 58 11.60 -26.95 5.81
CA ALA A 58 11.12 -26.51 7.11
C ALA A 58 11.62 -25.09 7.47
N PHE A 59 12.78 -24.68 6.96
CA PHE A 59 13.26 -23.31 7.12
C PHE A 59 12.40 -22.32 6.33
N ILE A 60 12.07 -22.64 5.08
CA ILE A 60 11.20 -21.81 4.24
C ILE A 60 9.80 -21.70 4.86
N GLU A 61 9.24 -22.82 5.34
CA GLU A 61 7.94 -22.82 6.02
C GLU A 61 7.99 -21.95 7.28
N LYS A 62 9.03 -22.10 8.12
CA LYS A 62 9.22 -21.27 9.32
C LYS A 62 9.30 -19.78 8.97
N LEU A 63 10.05 -19.42 7.93
CA LEU A 63 10.18 -18.04 7.48
C LEU A 63 8.82 -17.47 7.05
N PHE A 64 8.09 -18.18 6.19
CA PHE A 64 6.81 -17.70 5.67
C PHE A 64 5.76 -17.63 6.77
N ASN A 65 5.67 -18.66 7.62
CA ASN A 65 4.72 -18.71 8.72
C ASN A 65 5.00 -17.62 9.78
N SER A 66 6.28 -17.36 10.09
CA SER A 66 6.63 -16.32 11.09
C SER A 66 6.22 -14.91 10.65
N LEU A 67 6.24 -14.64 9.35
CA LEU A 67 5.78 -13.36 8.80
C LEU A 67 4.26 -13.33 8.64
N TYR A 68 3.65 -14.46 8.25
CA TYR A 68 2.21 -14.56 8.06
C TYR A 68 1.42 -14.47 9.38
N GLU A 69 1.89 -15.14 10.44
CA GLU A 69 1.25 -15.10 11.76
C GLU A 69 1.43 -13.76 12.48
N ASN A 70 2.35 -12.93 12.02
CA ASN A 70 2.57 -11.61 12.58
C ASN A 70 1.59 -10.60 11.95
N ASN A 71 0.49 -10.32 12.67
CA ASN A 71 -0.53 -9.38 12.22
C ASN A 71 -0.03 -7.96 11.95
N SER A 72 1.13 -7.53 12.48
CA SER A 72 1.70 -6.21 12.13
C SER A 72 2.32 -6.16 10.74
N CYS A 73 2.63 -7.33 10.16
CA CYS A 73 3.21 -7.44 8.84
C CYS A 73 2.20 -7.22 7.72
N HIS A 74 0.94 -7.65 7.90
CA HIS A 74 -0.08 -7.68 6.85
C HIS A 74 0.50 -8.19 5.52
N MET A 75 1.00 -9.43 5.53
CA MET A 75 1.71 -10.00 4.39
C MET A 75 0.79 -10.14 3.17
N HIS A 76 1.26 -9.66 2.01
CA HIS A 76 0.54 -9.81 0.74
C HIS A 76 1.17 -10.94 -0.08
N LYS A 77 2.48 -10.82 -0.36
CA LYS A 77 3.22 -11.77 -1.20
C LYS A 77 4.62 -11.99 -0.64
N ILE A 78 5.13 -13.21 -0.76
CA ILE A 78 6.50 -13.54 -0.39
C ILE A 78 7.13 -14.48 -1.41
N MET A 79 8.42 -14.32 -1.67
CA MET A 79 9.20 -15.19 -2.54
C MET A 79 10.61 -15.38 -1.97
N ALA A 80 11.09 -16.62 -1.95
CA ALA A 80 12.46 -16.97 -1.62
C ALA A 80 13.16 -17.50 -2.87
N VAL A 81 14.34 -16.94 -3.17
CA VAL A 81 15.14 -17.33 -4.35
C VAL A 81 16.54 -17.69 -3.89
N ARG A 82 17.08 -18.81 -4.37
CA ARG A 82 18.48 -19.20 -4.16
C ARG A 82 19.07 -19.74 -5.46
N ASN A 83 20.32 -19.38 -5.76
CA ASN A 83 21.01 -19.81 -6.98
C ASN A 83 20.22 -19.54 -8.27
N GLY A 84 19.51 -18.42 -8.34
CA GLY A 84 18.67 -18.09 -9.50
C GLY A 84 17.35 -18.86 -9.61
N HIS A 85 17.01 -19.70 -8.63
CA HIS A 85 15.77 -20.49 -8.63
C HIS A 85 14.82 -20.02 -7.53
N VAL A 86 13.53 -19.89 -7.85
CA VAL A 86 12.47 -19.72 -6.86
C VAL A 86 12.32 -21.05 -6.10
N ILE A 87 12.57 -21.01 -4.79
CA ILE A 87 12.52 -22.18 -3.90
C ILE A 87 11.28 -22.17 -2.98
N GLY A 88 10.55 -21.08 -2.97
CA GLY A 88 9.25 -20.96 -2.31
C GLY A 88 8.61 -19.62 -2.67
N GLU A 89 7.31 -19.62 -2.87
CA GLU A 89 6.52 -18.41 -3.12
C GLU A 89 5.11 -18.59 -2.56
N CYS A 90 4.48 -17.51 -2.13
CA CYS A 90 3.12 -17.53 -1.61
C CYS A 90 2.48 -16.15 -1.78
N ALA A 91 1.29 -16.11 -2.38
CA ALA A 91 0.39 -14.95 -2.30
C ALA A 91 -0.66 -15.20 -1.22
N PHE A 92 -0.48 -14.57 -0.06
CA PHE A 92 -1.41 -14.72 1.06
C PHE A 92 -2.78 -14.17 0.70
N LYS A 93 -3.85 -14.84 1.14
CA LYS A 93 -5.22 -14.37 0.87
C LYS A 93 -5.42 -12.90 1.27
N PRO A 94 -6.07 -12.08 0.43
CA PRO A 94 -6.69 -12.41 -0.85
C PRO A 94 -5.84 -12.02 -2.08
N PHE A 95 -4.52 -11.93 -1.97
CA PHE A 95 -3.63 -11.46 -3.03
C PHE A 95 -3.32 -12.53 -4.09
N ASP A 96 -2.70 -12.11 -5.18
CA ASP A 96 -2.31 -12.98 -6.30
C ASP A 96 -0.87 -12.69 -6.73
N MET A 97 -0.11 -13.72 -7.13
CA MET A 97 1.28 -13.56 -7.55
C MET A 97 1.42 -12.75 -8.84
N ASP A 98 0.40 -12.74 -9.71
CA ASP A 98 0.48 -12.11 -11.02
C ASP A 98 0.36 -10.59 -10.99
N TYR A 99 -0.47 -10.02 -10.11
CA TYR A 99 -0.63 -8.57 -10.04
C TYR A 99 0.71 -7.90 -9.73
N TRP A 100 1.00 -6.79 -10.41
CA TRP A 100 2.06 -5.91 -9.94
C TRP A 100 1.69 -5.31 -8.58
N HIS A 101 2.64 -4.66 -7.95
CA HIS A 101 2.45 -3.99 -6.68
C HIS A 101 3.28 -2.72 -6.67
N VAL A 102 2.75 -1.65 -6.06
CA VAL A 102 3.51 -0.45 -5.80
C VAL A 102 4.75 -0.81 -4.97
N THR A 103 5.93 -0.37 -5.41
CA THR A 103 7.19 -0.72 -4.76
C THR A 103 7.61 0.31 -3.69
N HIS A 104 6.91 1.45 -3.61
CA HIS A 104 7.33 2.62 -2.84
C HIS A 104 8.81 2.93 -3.09
N SER A 105 9.58 3.22 -2.05
CA SER A 105 11.01 3.54 -2.10
C SER A 105 11.94 2.46 -2.63
N MET A 106 11.49 1.22 -2.85
CA MET A 106 12.35 0.17 -3.43
C MET A 106 12.87 0.58 -4.81
N CYS A 107 12.07 1.33 -5.58
CA CYS A 107 12.43 1.81 -6.91
C CYS A 107 13.65 2.73 -6.93
N LYS A 108 14.06 3.30 -5.79
CA LYS A 108 15.27 4.11 -5.67
C LYS A 108 16.50 3.36 -6.15
N SER A 109 16.57 2.06 -5.86
CA SER A 109 17.68 1.22 -6.32
C SER A 109 17.67 1.07 -7.85
N VAL A 110 16.48 1.03 -8.48
CA VAL A 110 16.32 1.04 -9.95
C VAL A 110 16.76 2.40 -10.54
N THR A 111 16.43 3.50 -9.88
CA THR A 111 16.96 4.84 -10.22
C THR A 111 18.50 4.87 -10.13
N GLY A 112 19.07 4.23 -9.11
CA GLY A 112 20.50 4.00 -9.00
C GLY A 112 21.07 3.28 -10.23
N MET A 113 20.42 2.20 -10.68
CA MET A 113 20.82 1.48 -11.90
C MET A 113 20.86 2.38 -13.14
N ALA A 114 19.89 3.28 -13.31
CA ALA A 114 19.89 4.24 -14.43
C ALA A 114 21.14 5.12 -14.43
N ILE A 115 21.54 5.61 -13.25
CA ILE A 115 22.75 6.42 -13.07
C ILE A 115 24.01 5.60 -13.31
N GLY A 116 24.05 4.36 -12.84
CA GLY A 116 25.14 3.42 -13.14
C GLY A 116 25.32 3.21 -14.64
N LEU A 117 24.23 3.05 -15.38
CA LEU A 117 24.25 2.95 -16.84
C LEU A 117 24.76 4.24 -17.49
N LEU A 118 24.36 5.43 -17.05
CA LEU A 118 24.87 6.69 -17.61
C LEU A 118 26.36 6.89 -17.36
N ILE A 119 26.85 6.48 -16.18
CA ILE A 119 28.28 6.51 -15.86
C ILE A 119 29.05 5.55 -16.78
N TYR A 120 28.52 4.33 -16.98
CA TYR A 120 29.11 3.35 -17.89
C TYR A 120 29.12 3.83 -19.35
N GLU A 121 28.05 4.49 -19.80
CA GLU A 121 27.97 5.14 -21.10
C GLU A 121 28.88 6.38 -21.22
N GLY A 122 29.57 6.77 -20.15
CA GLY A 122 30.49 7.91 -20.12
C GLY A 122 29.81 9.27 -20.16
N LYS A 123 28.50 9.34 -19.89
CA LYS A 123 27.69 10.56 -19.99
C LYS A 123 27.77 11.45 -18.77
N ILE A 124 27.99 10.87 -17.59
CA ILE A 124 28.17 11.59 -16.32
C ILE A 124 29.21 10.89 -15.44
N LYS A 125 29.67 11.58 -14.40
CA LYS A 125 30.55 11.06 -13.35
C LYS A 125 29.93 11.31 -11.98
N LEU A 126 30.38 10.53 -10.99
CA LEU A 126 29.93 10.67 -9.60
C LEU A 126 30.18 12.06 -9.01
N ASP A 127 31.27 12.72 -9.43
CA ASP A 127 31.68 14.01 -8.90
C ASP A 127 31.18 15.21 -9.73
N ASP A 128 30.43 14.94 -10.82
CA ASP A 128 29.80 15.99 -11.61
C ASP A 128 28.84 16.80 -10.72
N LYS A 129 28.89 18.11 -10.90
CA LYS A 129 28.08 19.03 -10.11
C LYS A 129 26.68 19.09 -10.68
N VAL A 130 25.69 18.96 -9.80
CA VAL A 130 24.27 19.00 -10.19
C VAL A 130 23.92 20.33 -10.86
N GLU A 131 24.53 21.43 -10.41
CA GLU A 131 24.35 22.76 -11.01
C GLU A 131 24.95 22.89 -12.42
N ASP A 132 25.98 22.11 -12.76
CA ASP A 132 26.60 22.13 -14.08
C ASP A 132 25.76 21.33 -15.08
N ILE A 133 25.07 20.28 -14.62
CA ILE A 133 24.20 19.43 -15.45
C ILE A 133 22.95 20.19 -15.89
N PHE A 134 22.22 20.83 -14.97
CA PHE A 134 20.97 21.54 -15.30
C PHE A 134 21.20 22.99 -15.74
N GLY A 135 22.43 23.49 -15.62
CA GLY A 135 22.73 24.90 -15.70
C GLY A 135 22.21 25.70 -14.49
N ARG A 136 22.73 26.92 -14.34
CA ARG A 136 22.30 27.86 -13.31
C ARG A 136 21.18 28.73 -13.86
N THR A 137 19.96 28.57 -13.37
CA THR A 137 18.77 29.25 -13.90
C THR A 137 18.19 30.32 -12.96
N GLY A 138 18.65 30.42 -11.70
CA GLY A 138 18.10 31.36 -10.72
C GLY A 138 19.10 32.02 -9.76
N PRO A 139 18.81 33.24 -9.25
CA PRO A 139 19.69 33.94 -8.32
C PRO A 139 19.81 33.26 -6.95
N LEU A 140 18.81 32.48 -6.52
CA LEU A 140 18.85 31.73 -5.25
C LEU A 140 19.69 30.46 -5.36
N GLN A 141 19.67 29.79 -6.52
CA GLN A 141 20.51 28.62 -6.81
C GLN A 141 22.00 28.95 -6.62
N TYR A 142 22.40 30.20 -6.90
CA TYR A 142 23.76 30.70 -6.68
C TYR A 142 24.22 30.61 -5.22
N PHE A 143 23.31 30.66 -4.25
CA PHE A 143 23.65 30.69 -2.83
C PHE A 143 23.50 29.33 -2.15
N PHE A 144 22.55 28.49 -2.59
CA PHE A 144 22.12 27.34 -1.80
C PHE A 144 22.54 25.96 -2.33
N SER A 145 22.79 25.79 -3.63
CA SER A 145 23.11 24.48 -4.24
C SER A 145 24.62 24.24 -4.48
N LYS A 146 25.51 24.99 -3.82
CA LYS A 146 26.95 24.93 -4.13
C LYS A 146 27.55 23.58 -3.76
N GLY A 147 28.18 22.94 -4.75
CA GLY A 147 29.03 21.77 -4.53
C GLY A 147 28.32 20.43 -4.47
N LEU A 148 26.98 20.40 -4.62
CA LEU A 148 26.20 19.15 -4.70
C LEU A 148 26.64 18.32 -5.92
N THR A 149 26.85 17.02 -5.73
CA THR A 149 27.27 16.09 -6.79
C THR A 149 26.28 14.95 -6.98
N VAL A 150 26.40 14.23 -8.08
CA VAL A 150 25.67 12.98 -8.34
C VAL A 150 25.86 11.98 -7.19
N ARG A 151 27.09 11.86 -6.66
CA ARG A 151 27.40 11.01 -5.50
C ARG A 151 26.55 11.37 -4.30
N HIS A 152 26.43 12.66 -3.95
CA HIS A 152 25.66 13.09 -2.77
C HIS A 152 24.17 12.74 -2.89
N LEU A 153 23.63 12.75 -4.11
CA LEU A 153 22.26 12.30 -4.37
C LEU A 153 22.14 10.79 -4.19
N LEU A 154 23.07 10.01 -4.76
CA LEU A 154 23.07 8.54 -4.66
C LEU A 154 23.18 8.04 -3.22
N THR A 155 23.95 8.74 -2.37
CA THR A 155 24.23 8.35 -0.98
C THR A 155 23.31 8.99 0.06
N MET A 156 22.24 9.69 -0.35
CA MET A 156 21.33 10.40 0.56
C MET A 156 22.07 11.35 1.51
N SER A 157 23.00 12.13 0.97
CA SER A 157 23.85 13.03 1.75
C SER A 157 23.85 14.44 1.18
N SER A 158 22.76 14.85 0.53
CA SER A 158 22.62 16.21 -0.03
C SER A 158 22.40 17.27 1.04
N GLY A 159 21.69 16.92 2.12
CA GLY A 159 21.24 17.84 3.15
C GLY A 159 20.17 18.84 2.70
N VAL A 160 19.62 18.71 1.49
CA VAL A 160 18.63 19.65 0.94
C VAL A 160 17.31 19.55 1.70
N GLU A 161 16.77 20.70 2.11
CA GLU A 161 15.54 20.77 2.92
C GLU A 161 14.26 20.39 2.15
N PHE A 162 14.21 20.65 0.84
CA PHE A 162 13.06 20.23 0.02
C PHE A 162 12.99 18.71 -0.04
N ASN A 163 11.93 18.15 0.54
CA ASN A 163 11.69 16.71 0.71
C ASN A 163 10.39 16.27 0.01
N GLU A 164 9.98 15.00 0.18
CA GLU A 164 8.78 14.46 -0.46
C GLU A 164 7.48 15.19 -0.07
N ALA A 165 7.41 15.83 1.11
CA ALA A 165 6.29 16.71 1.46
C ALA A 165 6.14 17.86 0.45
N GLY A 166 7.26 18.28 -0.15
CA GLY A 166 7.34 19.20 -1.27
C GLY A 166 6.51 18.82 -2.49
N SER A 167 6.34 17.52 -2.71
CA SER A 167 5.68 17.00 -3.89
C SER A 167 4.18 17.26 -3.92
N VAL A 168 3.55 17.54 -2.77
CA VAL A 168 2.09 17.74 -2.63
C VAL A 168 1.62 19.19 -2.80
N TYR A 169 2.54 20.15 -2.95
CA TYR A 169 2.16 21.57 -3.15
C TYR A 169 2.92 22.31 -4.25
N SER A 170 3.86 21.66 -4.94
CA SER A 170 4.63 22.26 -6.03
C SER A 170 4.46 21.46 -7.33
N ASN A 171 4.32 22.14 -8.46
CA ASN A 171 4.35 21.52 -9.78
C ASN A 171 5.77 21.41 -10.37
N ASP A 172 6.76 22.12 -9.82
CA ASP A 172 8.15 22.12 -10.31
C ASP A 172 9.11 21.74 -9.18
N TRP A 173 9.25 20.44 -8.96
CA TRP A 173 10.05 19.89 -7.87
C TRP A 173 11.55 20.11 -8.09
N ARG A 174 12.00 20.11 -9.35
CA ARG A 174 13.41 20.33 -9.71
C ARG A 174 13.84 21.72 -9.29
N LYS A 175 13.05 22.75 -9.66
CA LYS A 175 13.34 24.12 -9.26
C LYS A 175 13.33 24.28 -7.74
N GLN A 176 12.32 23.74 -7.06
CA GLN A 176 12.23 23.85 -5.60
C GLN A 176 13.44 23.19 -4.91
N PHE A 177 13.89 22.04 -5.39
CA PHE A 177 15.08 21.38 -4.86
C PHE A 177 16.34 22.23 -5.05
N LEU A 178 16.56 22.76 -6.26
CA LEU A 178 17.76 23.56 -6.59
C LEU A 178 17.78 24.94 -5.91
N GLU A 179 16.62 25.48 -5.54
CA GLU A 179 16.48 26.75 -4.82
C GLU A 179 16.40 26.57 -3.29
N SER A 180 16.44 25.33 -2.79
CA SER A 180 16.34 25.01 -1.36
C SER A 180 17.70 25.03 -0.65
N GLN A 181 17.68 25.35 0.64
CA GLN A 181 18.89 25.38 1.49
C GLN A 181 19.34 23.96 1.84
N THR A 182 20.62 23.84 2.19
CA THR A 182 21.19 22.62 2.75
C THR A 182 21.36 22.75 4.27
N LYS A 183 20.82 21.81 5.04
CA LYS A 183 20.95 21.75 6.51
C LYS A 183 22.37 21.52 6.99
N PHE A 184 23.18 20.83 6.17
CA PHE A 184 24.57 20.50 6.44
C PHE A 184 25.36 20.45 5.13
N THR A 185 26.68 20.43 5.23
CA THR A 185 27.57 20.33 4.07
C THR A 185 27.30 19.04 3.29
N PRO A 186 26.98 19.09 1.98
CA PRO A 186 26.76 17.88 1.20
C PRO A 186 27.91 16.87 1.34
N GLY A 187 27.56 15.62 1.61
CA GLY A 187 28.48 14.51 1.86
C GLY A 187 28.90 14.33 3.33
N SER A 188 28.60 15.27 4.24
CA SER A 188 29.07 15.19 5.63
C SER A 188 28.20 14.31 6.54
N ALA A 189 26.94 14.08 6.18
CA ALA A 189 26.00 13.29 6.97
C ALA A 189 24.96 12.61 6.06
N PHE A 190 24.38 11.52 6.57
CA PHE A 190 23.26 10.83 5.94
C PHE A 190 21.95 11.47 6.41
N GLU A 191 21.10 11.86 5.46
CA GLU A 191 19.70 12.26 5.70
C GLU A 191 18.85 11.73 4.55
N TYR A 192 17.97 10.78 4.86
CA TYR A 192 17.08 10.18 3.87
C TYR A 192 16.13 11.23 3.30
N ASN A 193 16.13 11.40 1.97
CA ASN A 193 15.26 12.34 1.28
C ASN A 193 14.94 11.80 -0.13
N SER A 194 13.67 11.51 -0.40
CA SER A 194 13.25 10.93 -1.70
C SER A 194 13.46 11.88 -2.88
N MET A 195 13.59 13.18 -2.62
CA MET A 195 13.87 14.16 -3.67
C MET A 195 15.29 14.03 -4.23
N ASN A 196 16.22 13.39 -3.51
CA ASN A 196 17.51 13.04 -4.09
C ASN A 196 17.36 12.07 -5.26
N SER A 197 16.52 11.04 -5.12
CA SER A 197 16.23 10.07 -6.17
C SER A 197 15.45 10.68 -7.33
N TYR A 198 14.52 11.59 -7.06
CA TYR A 198 13.87 12.37 -8.11
C TYR A 198 14.88 13.18 -8.91
N MET A 199 15.84 13.85 -8.26
CA MET A 199 16.87 14.62 -8.96
C MET A 199 17.79 13.72 -9.80
N LEU A 200 18.06 12.48 -9.38
CA LEU A 200 18.75 11.49 -10.23
C LEU A 200 17.94 11.17 -11.49
N SER A 201 16.62 10.96 -11.38
CA SER A 201 15.74 10.80 -12.53
C SER A 201 15.76 12.02 -13.46
N ALA A 202 15.72 13.23 -12.88
CA ALA A 202 15.84 14.47 -13.64
C ALA A 202 17.19 14.58 -14.37
N ILE A 203 18.29 14.10 -13.77
CA ILE A 203 19.61 14.03 -14.43
C ILE A 203 19.55 13.10 -15.64
N VAL A 204 18.91 11.92 -15.50
CA VAL A 204 18.72 11.01 -16.64
C VAL A 204 18.00 11.71 -17.77
N THR A 205 16.90 12.41 -17.47
CA THR A 205 16.15 13.14 -18.49
C THR A 205 16.90 14.29 -19.12
N GLU A 206 17.65 15.08 -18.35
CA GLU A 206 18.44 16.19 -18.88
C GLU A 206 19.57 15.70 -19.81
N VAL A 207 20.25 14.63 -19.43
CA VAL A 207 21.43 14.12 -20.13
C VAL A 207 21.05 13.31 -21.38
N THR A 208 19.89 12.64 -21.37
CA THR A 208 19.46 11.75 -22.47
C THR A 208 18.42 12.37 -23.39
N GLY A 209 17.61 13.33 -22.90
CA GLY A 209 16.42 13.82 -23.58
C GLY A 209 15.20 12.88 -23.50
N GLU A 210 15.30 11.76 -22.78
CA GLU A 210 14.24 10.75 -22.62
C GLU A 210 13.73 10.73 -21.16
N SER A 211 12.52 10.22 -20.91
CA SER A 211 12.14 9.93 -19.52
C SER A 211 13.04 8.82 -18.95
N MET A 212 13.28 8.80 -17.63
CA MET A 212 14.08 7.70 -17.04
C MET A 212 13.43 6.34 -17.28
N PHE A 213 12.10 6.27 -17.28
CA PHE A 213 11.36 5.06 -17.62
C PHE A 213 11.66 4.58 -19.05
N ASP A 214 11.59 5.46 -20.04
CA ASP A 214 11.87 5.13 -21.44
C ASP A 214 13.35 4.77 -21.65
N TYR A 215 14.26 5.46 -20.96
CA TYR A 215 15.69 5.15 -20.98
C TYR A 215 15.98 3.74 -20.45
N LEU A 216 15.33 3.35 -19.35
CA LEU A 216 15.52 2.05 -18.70
C LEU A 216 14.80 0.90 -19.42
N LYS A 217 13.70 1.16 -20.12
CA LYS A 217 12.90 0.12 -20.77
C LYS A 217 13.71 -0.84 -21.66
N PRO A 218 14.48 -0.39 -22.67
CA PRO A 218 15.28 -1.28 -23.51
C PRO A 218 16.59 -1.74 -22.85
N ARG A 219 17.06 -1.04 -21.80
CA ARG A 219 18.38 -1.28 -21.18
C ARG A 219 18.31 -2.23 -19.99
N LEU A 220 17.21 -2.23 -19.26
CA LEU A 220 17.02 -2.95 -18.01
C LEU A 220 15.78 -3.84 -18.04
N PHE A 221 14.59 -3.27 -18.27
CA PHE A 221 13.35 -4.04 -18.14
C PHE A 221 13.21 -5.11 -19.22
N GLU A 222 13.38 -4.76 -20.50
CA GLU A 222 13.26 -5.71 -21.60
C GLU A 222 14.29 -6.85 -21.55
N PRO A 223 15.60 -6.61 -21.30
CA PRO A 223 16.58 -7.69 -21.15
C PRO A 223 16.31 -8.64 -19.97
N LEU A 224 15.64 -8.16 -18.91
CA LEU A 224 15.19 -9.00 -17.80
C LEU A 224 13.84 -9.68 -18.07
N GLY A 225 13.24 -9.47 -19.25
CA GLY A 225 11.90 -9.95 -19.57
C GLY A 225 10.82 -9.38 -18.63
N ILE A 226 11.03 -8.17 -18.11
CA ILE A 226 10.06 -7.39 -17.34
C ILE A 226 9.25 -6.58 -18.35
N LYS A 227 7.96 -6.89 -18.45
CA LYS A 227 7.08 -6.32 -19.48
C LYS A 227 5.92 -5.53 -18.89
N ARG A 228 5.37 -6.01 -17.78
CA ARG A 228 4.32 -5.33 -17.01
C ARG A 228 4.97 -4.44 -15.97
N VAL A 229 5.28 -3.21 -16.38
CA VAL A 229 5.89 -2.19 -15.53
C VAL A 229 5.24 -0.84 -15.80
N PHE A 230 4.97 -0.11 -14.73
CA PHE A 230 4.42 1.24 -14.78
C PHE A 230 5.17 2.12 -13.79
N TRP A 231 5.53 3.34 -14.18
CA TRP A 231 6.21 4.29 -13.31
C TRP A 231 5.62 5.69 -13.47
N GLU A 232 5.06 6.20 -12.39
CA GLU A 232 4.51 7.56 -12.34
C GLU A 232 5.56 8.65 -12.58
N SER A 233 5.06 9.79 -13.06
CA SER A 233 5.79 11.03 -13.28
C SER A 233 5.27 12.17 -12.40
N CYS A 234 6.12 13.18 -12.22
CA CYS A 234 5.72 14.44 -11.63
C CYS A 234 4.95 15.32 -12.63
N PRO A 235 4.36 16.45 -12.21
CA PRO A 235 3.65 17.37 -13.11
C PRO A 235 4.49 17.96 -14.26
N GLN A 236 5.83 17.93 -14.16
CA GLN A 236 6.74 18.29 -15.27
C GLN A 236 7.06 17.09 -16.21
N ASN A 237 6.34 15.98 -16.08
CA ASN A 237 6.55 14.75 -16.84
C ASN A 237 7.95 14.11 -16.65
N ILE A 238 8.57 14.33 -15.49
CA ILE A 238 9.81 13.65 -15.09
C ILE A 238 9.41 12.44 -14.22
N THR A 239 9.88 11.24 -14.56
CA THR A 239 9.65 10.02 -13.76
C THR A 239 10.00 10.27 -12.30
N LYS A 240 9.14 9.89 -11.35
CA LYS A 240 9.28 10.28 -9.93
C LYS A 240 10.58 9.79 -9.29
N GLY A 241 11.08 8.61 -9.66
CA GLY A 241 12.38 8.06 -9.25
C GLY A 241 12.49 7.60 -7.78
N GLY A 242 11.78 8.24 -6.87
CA GLY A 242 11.77 7.91 -5.43
C GLY A 242 10.61 7.02 -4.98
N TRP A 243 9.53 6.93 -5.76
CA TRP A 243 8.34 6.11 -5.54
C TRP A 243 7.55 5.98 -6.86
N GLY A 244 6.37 5.36 -6.82
CA GLY A 244 5.43 5.31 -7.95
C GLY A 244 5.76 4.29 -9.03
N LEU A 245 6.70 3.38 -8.78
CA LEU A 245 6.99 2.22 -9.64
C LEU A 245 6.10 1.04 -9.22
N TYR A 246 5.55 0.34 -10.20
CA TYR A 246 4.77 -0.88 -10.03
C TYR A 246 5.49 -2.03 -10.72
N LEU A 247 5.74 -3.09 -9.97
CA LEU A 247 6.40 -4.32 -10.43
C LEU A 247 5.71 -5.53 -9.81
N ARG A 248 5.75 -6.68 -10.50
CA ARG A 248 5.44 -7.96 -9.85
C ARG A 248 6.56 -8.31 -8.87
N ILE A 249 6.22 -9.12 -7.86
CA ILE A 249 7.20 -9.61 -6.90
C ILE A 249 8.33 -10.39 -7.58
N GLU A 250 8.03 -11.11 -8.67
CA GLU A 250 9.03 -11.81 -9.45
C GLU A 250 9.97 -10.85 -10.20
N ASP A 251 9.46 -9.74 -10.71
CA ASP A 251 10.27 -8.75 -11.41
C ASP A 251 11.18 -7.98 -10.42
N MET A 252 10.71 -7.77 -9.18
CA MET A 252 11.57 -7.34 -8.06
C MET A 252 12.69 -8.36 -7.78
N ALA A 253 12.37 -9.66 -7.78
CA ALA A 253 13.36 -10.73 -7.58
C ALA A 253 14.40 -10.76 -8.70
N LYS A 254 14.02 -10.52 -9.97
CA LYS A 254 14.97 -10.43 -11.09
C LYS A 254 15.96 -9.28 -10.93
N LEU A 255 15.52 -8.13 -10.42
CA LEU A 255 16.39 -6.99 -10.11
C LEU A 255 17.38 -7.35 -8.99
N GLY A 256 16.93 -8.07 -7.96
CA GLY A 256 17.80 -8.63 -6.92
C GLY A 256 18.80 -9.65 -7.47
N GLN A 257 18.35 -10.55 -8.36
CA GLN A 257 19.19 -11.57 -8.98
C GLN A 257 20.25 -10.96 -9.88
N LEU A 258 19.93 -9.87 -10.59
CA LEU A 258 20.89 -9.11 -11.37
C LEU A 258 22.04 -8.61 -10.48
N TYR A 259 21.75 -8.07 -9.30
CA TYR A 259 22.75 -7.63 -8.34
C TYR A 259 23.53 -8.80 -7.70
N LEU A 260 22.87 -9.90 -7.34
CA LEU A 260 23.56 -11.12 -6.88
C LEU A 260 24.53 -11.67 -7.92
N ASN A 261 24.19 -11.55 -9.20
CA ASN A 261 25.01 -11.99 -10.33
C ASN A 261 26.01 -10.93 -10.80
N ASN A 262 26.34 -9.93 -9.97
CA ASN A 262 27.31 -8.89 -10.29
C ASN A 262 27.00 -8.13 -11.59
N GLY A 263 25.70 -7.89 -11.86
CA GLY A 263 25.24 -7.12 -13.01
C GLY A 263 25.01 -7.94 -14.29
N LYS A 264 25.09 -9.28 -14.19
CA LYS A 264 24.82 -10.19 -15.31
C LYS A 264 23.45 -10.85 -15.18
N TYR A 265 22.73 -10.93 -16.30
CA TYR A 265 21.48 -11.69 -16.39
C TYR A 265 21.49 -12.49 -17.69
N ASP A 266 21.21 -13.80 -17.58
CA ASP A 266 21.27 -14.75 -18.69
C ASP A 266 22.58 -14.65 -19.52
N GLY A 267 23.71 -14.55 -18.82
CA GLY A 267 25.04 -14.42 -19.43
C GLY A 267 25.36 -13.05 -20.05
N LYS A 268 24.39 -12.13 -20.14
CA LYS A 268 24.59 -10.76 -20.63
C LYS A 268 24.90 -9.80 -19.50
N GLU A 269 25.92 -8.96 -19.67
CA GLU A 269 26.18 -7.83 -18.79
C GLU A 269 25.11 -6.74 -19.04
N ILE A 270 24.31 -6.47 -18.01
CA ILE A 270 23.28 -5.43 -18.02
C ILE A 270 23.77 -4.23 -17.19
N LEU A 271 24.41 -4.49 -16.05
CA LEU A 271 25.06 -3.47 -15.23
C LEU A 271 26.54 -3.81 -15.10
N PRO A 272 27.44 -2.80 -15.04
CA PRO A 272 28.84 -3.06 -14.79
C PRO A 272 29.05 -3.66 -13.40
N GLU A 273 29.90 -4.68 -13.31
CA GLU A 273 30.27 -5.32 -12.04
C GLU A 273 30.83 -4.32 -11.02
N GLU A 274 31.60 -3.32 -11.48
CA GLU A 274 32.11 -2.25 -10.63
C GLU A 274 31.01 -1.39 -10.01
N TRP A 275 29.95 -1.11 -10.78
CA TRP A 275 28.80 -0.36 -10.28
C TRP A 275 28.09 -1.15 -9.19
N VAL A 276 27.84 -2.44 -9.42
CA VAL A 276 27.16 -3.31 -8.46
C VAL A 276 27.96 -3.38 -7.15
N ARG A 277 29.27 -3.64 -7.23
CA ARG A 277 30.16 -3.67 -6.06
C ARG A 277 30.07 -2.38 -5.26
N ASP A 278 30.23 -1.24 -5.92
CA ASP A 278 30.24 0.06 -5.26
C ASP A 278 28.84 0.40 -4.70
N ALA A 279 27.77 0.11 -5.44
CA ALA A 279 26.39 0.34 -5.03
C ALA A 279 25.98 -0.48 -3.81
N THR A 280 26.50 -1.71 -3.67
CA THR A 280 26.24 -2.59 -2.51
C THR A 280 27.20 -2.37 -1.35
N SER A 281 28.24 -1.56 -1.51
CA SER A 281 29.20 -1.25 -0.44
C SER A 281 28.73 -0.05 0.40
N MET A 282 29.18 0.02 1.65
CA MET A 282 28.89 1.17 2.50
C MET A 282 29.63 2.41 1.99
N GLN A 283 28.87 3.37 1.44
CA GLN A 283 29.38 4.66 0.97
C GLN A 283 29.27 5.74 2.04
N ILE A 284 28.26 5.64 2.91
CA ILE A 284 28.05 6.53 4.05
C ILE A 284 27.44 5.76 5.22
N ALA A 285 27.79 6.14 6.44
CA ALA A 285 27.19 5.57 7.65
C ALA A 285 25.81 6.20 7.91
N THR A 286 24.84 5.37 8.27
CA THR A 286 23.47 5.82 8.61
C THR A 286 23.32 6.14 10.10
N GLY A 287 24.23 5.63 10.94
CA GLY A 287 24.12 5.69 12.40
C GLY A 287 23.24 4.59 13.02
N GLU A 288 22.68 3.68 12.21
CA GLU A 288 21.81 2.59 12.67
C GLU A 288 22.60 1.30 12.94
N VAL A 289 22.12 0.45 13.85
CA VAL A 289 22.81 -0.82 14.19
C VAL A 289 22.52 -1.94 13.17
N THR A 290 21.26 -2.10 12.79
CA THR A 290 20.80 -3.15 11.88
C THR A 290 21.12 -2.84 10.42
N SER A 291 21.18 -1.55 10.10
CA SER A 291 21.45 -1.05 8.75
C SER A 291 22.55 0.00 8.75
N PRO A 292 23.80 -0.37 9.09
CA PRO A 292 24.86 0.58 9.46
C PRO A 292 25.36 1.47 8.33
N GLY A 293 25.04 1.10 7.09
CA GLY A 293 25.55 1.76 5.90
C GLY A 293 24.48 1.97 4.84
N TYR A 294 24.74 2.95 3.99
CA TYR A 294 24.00 3.19 2.77
C TYR A 294 24.98 3.23 1.60
N GLY A 295 24.63 2.53 0.51
CA GLY A 295 25.38 2.50 -0.74
C GLY A 295 24.82 3.47 -1.77
N PHE A 296 24.80 3.06 -3.04
CA PHE A 296 24.13 3.84 -4.09
C PHE A 296 22.66 3.41 -4.19
N GLN A 297 21.81 4.10 -3.42
CA GLN A 297 20.37 3.83 -3.32
C GLN A 297 20.02 2.43 -2.77
N LEU A 298 20.89 1.85 -1.93
CA LEU A 298 20.74 0.55 -1.29
C LEU A 298 21.12 0.62 0.18
N TRP A 299 20.40 -0.11 1.03
CA TRP A 299 20.74 -0.20 2.44
C TRP A 299 21.64 -1.39 2.70
N ASN A 300 22.74 -1.20 3.43
CA ASN A 300 23.54 -2.30 3.94
C ASN A 300 22.86 -2.91 5.16
N SER A 301 23.05 -4.21 5.37
CA SER A 301 22.54 -4.93 6.54
C SER A 301 23.67 -5.60 7.30
N SER A 302 23.58 -5.60 8.63
CA SER A 302 24.51 -6.34 9.50
C SER A 302 24.10 -7.81 9.73
N SER A 303 23.01 -8.27 9.10
CA SER A 303 22.45 -9.62 9.29
C SER A 303 23.35 -10.75 8.77
N ARG A 304 24.06 -10.53 7.67
CA ARG A 304 25.07 -11.45 7.10
C ARG A 304 26.16 -10.65 6.37
N LEU A 305 27.28 -11.31 6.07
CA LEU A 305 28.40 -10.69 5.36
C LEU A 305 27.95 -10.19 3.98
N GLY A 306 28.08 -8.89 3.76
CA GLY A 306 27.73 -8.27 2.48
C GLY A 306 26.23 -8.21 2.21
N ALA A 307 25.36 -8.45 3.20
CA ALA A 307 23.93 -8.34 3.02
C ALA A 307 23.49 -6.89 2.72
N TYR A 308 22.50 -6.75 1.85
CA TYR A 308 21.90 -5.45 1.51
C TYR A 308 20.42 -5.60 1.19
N THR A 309 19.72 -4.48 1.08
CA THR A 309 18.27 -4.46 0.91
C THR A 309 17.82 -3.33 -0.01
N PHE A 310 16.99 -3.71 -0.99
CA PHE A 310 16.14 -2.78 -1.73
C PHE A 310 14.91 -2.57 -0.86
N ASN A 311 14.67 -1.35 -0.37
CA ASN A 311 13.67 -1.11 0.65
C ASN A 311 12.59 -0.11 0.21
N GLY A 312 11.35 -0.56 0.31
CA GLY A 312 10.13 0.22 0.17
C GLY A 312 9.36 0.27 1.49
N MET A 313 8.64 1.38 1.67
CA MET A 313 7.72 1.58 2.79
C MET A 313 6.66 0.48 2.83
N LEU A 314 6.11 0.18 4.01
CA LEU A 314 5.05 -0.81 4.20
C LEU A 314 5.43 -2.25 3.76
N GLY A 315 6.71 -2.57 3.66
CA GLY A 315 7.18 -3.95 3.47
C GLY A 315 7.48 -4.38 2.03
N GLN A 316 7.69 -3.44 1.10
CA GLN A 316 8.09 -3.77 -0.28
C GLN A 316 9.62 -3.96 -0.34
N ASN A 317 10.11 -5.17 -0.11
CA ASN A 317 11.55 -5.39 0.10
C ASN A 317 12.13 -6.48 -0.79
N VAL A 318 13.40 -6.32 -1.15
CA VAL A 318 14.28 -7.39 -1.66
C VAL A 318 15.46 -7.47 -0.71
N TYR A 319 15.47 -8.45 0.18
CA TYR A 319 16.56 -8.74 1.10
C TYR A 319 17.55 -9.67 0.43
N VAL A 320 18.81 -9.26 0.28
CA VAL A 320 19.81 -10.01 -0.47
C VAL A 320 20.95 -10.44 0.44
N PHE A 321 21.32 -11.72 0.32
CA PHE A 321 22.34 -12.39 1.14
C PHE A 321 23.39 -13.03 0.21
N PRO A 322 24.41 -12.28 -0.24
CA PRO A 322 25.37 -12.75 -1.23
C PRO A 322 26.20 -13.96 -0.76
N ASP A 323 26.52 -14.05 0.53
CA ASP A 323 27.35 -15.12 1.09
C ASP A 323 26.72 -16.51 0.99
N ILE A 324 25.39 -16.58 0.84
CA ILE A 324 24.63 -17.82 0.65
C ILE A 324 23.86 -17.86 -0.68
N ASN A 325 24.12 -16.88 -1.56
CA ASN A 325 23.48 -16.69 -2.86
C ASN A 325 21.95 -16.78 -2.82
N MET A 326 21.35 -16.13 -1.82
CA MET A 326 19.91 -16.20 -1.52
C MET A 326 19.30 -14.81 -1.36
N MET A 327 18.01 -14.69 -1.64
CA MET A 327 17.22 -13.50 -1.35
C MET A 327 15.81 -13.86 -0.89
N VAL A 328 15.19 -12.92 -0.18
CA VAL A 328 13.78 -12.96 0.22
C VAL A 328 13.13 -11.67 -0.29
N VAL A 329 12.01 -11.81 -1.00
CA VAL A 329 11.25 -10.70 -1.56
C VAL A 329 9.88 -10.66 -0.90
N THR A 330 9.41 -9.47 -0.54
CA THR A 330 8.12 -9.28 0.12
C THR A 330 7.33 -8.14 -0.51
N ASN A 331 6.00 -8.32 -0.59
CA ASN A 331 5.03 -7.24 -0.65
C ASN A 331 4.08 -7.37 0.54
N ALA A 332 3.69 -6.24 1.13
CA ALA A 332 2.88 -6.21 2.33
C ALA A 332 2.17 -4.86 2.53
N GLY A 333 1.36 -4.78 3.59
CA GLY A 333 0.88 -3.54 4.19
C GLY A 333 1.44 -3.40 5.60
N ASN A 334 2.76 -3.44 5.79
CA ASN A 334 3.39 -3.50 7.12
C ASN A 334 3.14 -2.21 7.93
N GLU A 335 2.82 -2.34 9.23
CA GLU A 335 2.56 -1.21 10.13
C GLU A 335 3.81 -0.33 10.36
N ASP A 336 5.00 -0.91 10.30
CA ASP A 336 6.24 -0.14 10.43
C ASP A 336 6.69 0.44 9.07
N LEU A 337 6.92 1.75 9.04
CA LEU A 337 7.29 2.50 7.82
C LEU A 337 8.68 2.17 7.29
N PHE A 338 9.62 1.78 8.17
CA PHE A 338 11.04 1.65 7.85
C PHE A 338 11.67 0.37 8.40
N GLN A 339 12.95 0.13 8.08
CA GLN A 339 13.74 -1.07 8.43
C GLN A 339 13.88 -1.39 9.94
N LYS A 340 13.23 -0.61 10.81
CA LYS A 340 13.19 -0.79 12.26
C LYS A 340 12.06 -1.72 12.72
N GLY A 341 11.23 -2.19 11.79
CA GLY A 341 10.02 -2.93 12.07
C GLY A 341 10.16 -4.43 12.32
N ASN A 342 9.08 -5.02 12.83
CA ASN A 342 8.98 -6.43 13.20
C ASN A 342 9.27 -7.36 12.01
N MET A 343 8.88 -6.97 10.79
CA MET A 343 9.13 -7.74 9.56
C MET A 343 10.63 -7.86 9.26
N SER A 344 11.33 -6.74 9.05
CA SER A 344 12.77 -6.75 8.73
C SER A 344 13.58 -7.42 9.84
N GLY A 345 13.24 -7.16 11.11
CA GLY A 345 13.87 -7.84 12.25
C GLY A 345 13.71 -9.36 12.19
N THR A 346 12.52 -9.86 11.85
CA THR A 346 12.23 -11.29 11.71
C THR A 346 13.02 -11.91 10.55
N VAL A 347 13.01 -11.28 9.37
CA VAL A 347 13.77 -11.74 8.20
C VAL A 347 15.27 -11.77 8.52
N HIS A 348 15.84 -10.67 9.02
CA HIS A 348 17.26 -10.59 9.33
C HIS A 348 17.68 -11.62 10.39
N LYS A 349 16.88 -11.83 11.43
CA LYS A 349 17.15 -12.84 12.45
C LYS A 349 17.16 -14.24 11.84
N LEU A 350 16.08 -14.63 11.16
CA LEU A 350 15.98 -15.98 10.58
C LEU A 350 17.06 -16.23 9.53
N MET A 351 17.39 -15.24 8.70
CA MET A 351 18.43 -15.36 7.68
C MET A 351 19.84 -15.38 8.29
N SER A 352 20.08 -14.72 9.43
CA SER A 352 21.36 -14.85 10.15
C SER A 352 21.58 -16.27 10.71
N GLU A 353 20.48 -16.99 10.98
CA GLU A 353 20.48 -18.38 11.45
C GLU A 353 20.36 -19.40 10.29
N ALA A 354 20.26 -18.94 9.04
CA ALA A 354 20.07 -19.81 7.88
C ALA A 354 21.33 -20.66 7.63
N GLU A 355 21.17 -21.97 7.75
CA GLU A 355 22.13 -22.97 7.34
C GLU A 355 21.77 -23.48 5.94
N VAL A 356 22.73 -23.42 5.03
CA VAL A 356 22.56 -23.83 3.64
C VAL A 356 23.69 -24.74 3.19
N SER A 357 23.40 -25.64 2.26
CA SER A 357 24.40 -26.50 1.62
C SER A 357 24.68 -26.03 0.19
N ASP A 358 25.91 -26.16 -0.28
CA ASP A 358 26.24 -25.93 -1.70
C ASP A 358 25.79 -27.10 -2.59
N GLU A 359 25.58 -28.28 -1.99
CA GLU A 359 25.09 -29.47 -2.68
C GLU A 359 23.60 -29.70 -2.40
N PRO A 360 22.86 -30.34 -3.32
CA PRO A 360 21.48 -30.76 -3.08
C PRO A 360 21.35 -31.65 -1.83
N ILE A 361 20.34 -31.39 -1.00
CA ILE A 361 20.02 -32.23 0.16
C ILE A 361 19.34 -33.53 -0.34
N PRO A 362 19.84 -34.73 0.00
CA PRO A 362 19.24 -35.99 -0.43
C PRO A 362 17.79 -36.14 0.02
N VAL A 363 16.88 -36.47 -0.92
CA VAL A 363 15.45 -36.64 -0.65
C VAL A 363 15.20 -37.95 0.10
N THR A 364 15.25 -37.88 1.43
CA THR A 364 14.81 -38.94 2.35
C THR A 364 13.31 -38.85 2.61
N LYS A 365 12.74 -39.85 3.30
CA LYS A 365 11.32 -39.79 3.73
C LYS A 365 11.03 -38.59 4.64
N GLU A 366 12.00 -38.20 5.46
CA GLU A 366 11.87 -37.05 6.36
C GLU A 366 11.86 -35.74 5.58
N VAL A 367 12.79 -35.58 4.63
CA VAL A 367 12.84 -34.43 3.71
C VAL A 367 11.54 -34.29 2.92
N LEU A 368 11.03 -35.39 2.37
CA LEU A 368 9.76 -35.38 1.64
C LEU A 368 8.58 -34.96 2.53
N ALA A 369 8.59 -35.32 3.82
CA ALA A 369 7.57 -34.88 4.76
C ALA A 369 7.61 -33.36 4.99
N LYS A 370 8.81 -32.78 5.11
CA LYS A 370 9.00 -31.32 5.24
C LYS A 370 8.58 -30.57 3.96
N GLN A 371 8.93 -31.10 2.78
CA GLN A 371 8.45 -30.55 1.50
C GLN A 371 6.93 -30.54 1.39
N ASN A 372 6.27 -31.63 1.82
CA ASN A 372 4.81 -31.72 1.81
C ASN A 372 4.19 -30.76 2.83
N SER A 373 4.79 -30.59 4.01
CA SER A 373 4.37 -29.61 5.01
C SER A 373 4.38 -28.18 4.45
N LEU A 374 5.49 -27.77 3.82
CA LEU A 374 5.61 -26.47 3.18
C LEU A 374 4.55 -26.26 2.09
N LYS A 375 4.34 -27.26 1.23
CA LYS A 375 3.30 -27.21 0.19
C LYS A 375 1.90 -27.09 0.79
N GLU A 376 1.61 -27.82 1.86
CA GLU A 376 0.32 -27.76 2.54
C GLU A 376 0.10 -26.40 3.21
N PHE A 377 1.13 -25.83 3.84
CA PHE A 377 1.11 -24.47 4.38
C PHE A 377 0.78 -23.45 3.28
N ILE A 378 1.57 -23.41 2.18
CA ILE A 378 1.35 -22.48 1.06
C ILE A 378 -0.09 -22.62 0.53
N ARG A 379 -0.50 -23.86 0.23
CA ARG A 379 -1.87 -24.17 -0.23
C ARG A 379 -2.97 -23.70 0.72
N SER A 380 -2.70 -23.66 2.02
CA SER A 380 -3.67 -23.20 3.03
C SER A 380 -3.71 -21.68 3.14
N ALA A 381 -2.56 -21.03 2.94
CA ALA A 381 -2.34 -19.60 3.00
C ALA A 381 -2.84 -18.88 1.74
N GLU A 382 -2.73 -19.52 0.57
CA GLU A 382 -3.18 -19.02 -0.74
C GLU A 382 -4.67 -19.25 -1.00
N ASP A 383 -5.28 -18.38 -1.81
CA ASP A 383 -6.65 -18.53 -2.29
C ASP A 383 -6.77 -19.73 -3.26
N HIS A 384 -7.86 -20.48 -3.15
CA HIS A 384 -8.19 -21.55 -4.10
C HIS A 384 -9.61 -21.39 -4.61
N PRO A 385 -9.81 -20.63 -5.71
CA PRO A 385 -11.10 -20.54 -6.38
C PRO A 385 -11.59 -21.87 -6.97
N GLU A 386 -10.70 -22.84 -7.22
CA GLU A 386 -11.01 -24.02 -8.06
C GLU A 386 -11.29 -25.33 -7.30
N CYS A 387 -11.22 -25.37 -5.96
CA CYS A 387 -11.28 -26.65 -5.24
C CYS A 387 -12.21 -26.68 -4.03
N ARG A 388 -13.48 -26.31 -4.23
CA ARG A 388 -14.62 -26.89 -3.48
C ARG A 388 -15.87 -26.97 -4.35
N THR A 389 -15.90 -27.91 -5.28
CA THR A 389 -17.16 -28.62 -5.52
C THR A 389 -17.65 -29.14 -4.17
N SER A 390 -18.85 -28.76 -3.80
CA SER A 390 -19.60 -29.40 -2.73
C SER A 390 -19.64 -30.91 -3.02
N ILE A 391 -18.77 -31.69 -2.39
CA ILE A 391 -18.98 -33.13 -2.30
C ILE A 391 -20.21 -33.31 -1.42
N ALA A 392 -21.36 -33.42 -2.06
CA ALA A 392 -22.51 -34.13 -1.51
C ALA A 392 -22.11 -35.61 -1.42
N GLY A 393 -21.32 -35.94 -0.40
CA GLY A 393 -20.89 -37.30 -0.09
C GLY A 393 -21.52 -37.72 1.21
N GLY A 394 -22.57 -38.54 1.12
CA GLY A 394 -23.17 -39.21 2.27
C GLY A 394 -22.12 -40.02 3.02
N GLY A 395 -21.93 -39.71 4.30
CA GLY A 395 -21.02 -40.43 5.18
C GLY A 395 -21.30 -40.06 6.64
N TRP A 396 -21.95 -40.97 7.35
CA TRP A 396 -22.15 -40.86 8.79
C TRP A 396 -20.79 -40.99 9.49
N ASN A 397 -20.24 -39.90 10.04
CA ASN A 397 -19.88 -39.81 11.47
C ASN A 397 -19.00 -38.60 11.83
N LYS A 398 -19.37 -38.02 12.98
CA LYS A 398 -18.65 -37.07 13.85
C LYS A 398 -18.35 -35.67 13.28
N LYS A 399 -19.36 -34.81 13.40
CA LYS A 399 -19.21 -33.35 13.42
C LYS A 399 -18.24 -32.93 14.54
N LYS A 400 -17.02 -32.53 14.20
CA LYS A 400 -16.30 -31.54 15.04
C LYS A 400 -17.14 -30.27 14.99
N LYS A 401 -17.75 -29.88 16.12
CA LYS A 401 -18.38 -28.57 16.27
C LYS A 401 -17.28 -27.52 16.13
N ARG A 402 -17.15 -26.91 14.96
CA ARG A 402 -16.60 -25.55 14.87
C ARG A 402 -17.58 -24.67 15.64
N SER A 403 -17.09 -23.98 16.66
CA SER A 403 -17.80 -22.83 17.24
C SER A 403 -17.97 -21.82 16.10
N THR A 404 -19.19 -21.66 15.59
CA THR A 404 -19.52 -20.61 14.63
C THR A 404 -20.33 -19.57 15.36
N TYR A 405 -19.67 -18.49 15.80
CA TYR A 405 -20.30 -17.18 15.96
C TYR A 405 -20.64 -16.62 14.57
N GLY A 406 -21.45 -17.36 13.80
CA GLY A 406 -21.71 -17.09 12.40
C GLY A 406 -23.20 -17.21 12.11
N MET A 407 -23.72 -16.24 11.36
CA MET A 407 -25.10 -16.17 10.93
C MET A 407 -25.45 -17.37 10.02
N SER A 408 -26.64 -17.97 10.19
CA SER A 408 -27.01 -19.13 9.37
C SER A 408 -27.10 -18.76 7.88
N PRO A 409 -26.73 -19.64 6.92
CA PRO A 409 -26.80 -19.33 5.48
C PRO A 409 -28.18 -18.87 5.02
N LYS A 410 -29.24 -19.43 5.60
CA LYS A 410 -30.63 -19.04 5.33
C LYS A 410 -30.90 -17.60 5.78
N PHE A 411 -30.42 -17.22 6.96
CA PHE A 411 -30.59 -15.87 7.49
C PHE A 411 -29.78 -14.86 6.66
N ARG A 412 -28.54 -15.20 6.28
CA ARG A 412 -27.74 -14.38 5.37
C ARG A 412 -28.46 -14.08 4.06
N TYR A 413 -29.00 -15.12 3.41
CA TYR A 413 -29.75 -14.95 2.17
C TYR A 413 -31.00 -14.07 2.34
N LEU A 414 -31.70 -14.19 3.48
CA LEU A 414 -32.85 -13.33 3.78
C LEU A 414 -32.45 -11.86 3.95
N LEU A 415 -31.29 -11.58 4.57
CA LEU A 415 -30.75 -10.23 4.65
C LEU A 415 -30.38 -9.68 3.28
N MET A 416 -29.65 -10.45 2.46
CA MET A 416 -29.31 -10.06 1.09
C MET A 416 -30.56 -9.73 0.27
N LYS A 417 -31.59 -10.55 0.38
CA LYS A 417 -32.87 -10.33 -0.30
C LYS A 417 -33.65 -9.13 0.26
N CYS A 418 -33.49 -8.81 1.54
CA CYS A 418 -34.08 -7.63 2.15
C CYS A 418 -33.44 -6.33 1.64
N LEU A 419 -32.12 -6.37 1.43
CA LEU A 419 -31.34 -5.23 0.96
C LEU A 419 -31.40 -5.06 -0.57
N ASP A 420 -31.73 -6.11 -1.32
CA ASP A 420 -31.78 -6.06 -2.78
C ASP A 420 -32.65 -4.90 -3.32
N GLY A 421 -32.03 -4.02 -4.11
CA GLY A 421 -32.67 -2.84 -4.70
C GLY A 421 -32.80 -1.64 -3.75
N VAL A 422 -32.28 -1.75 -2.52
CA VAL A 422 -32.29 -0.66 -1.54
C VAL A 422 -31.04 0.20 -1.72
N SER A 423 -31.22 1.51 -1.62
CA SER A 423 -30.15 2.51 -1.61
C SER A 423 -30.34 3.44 -0.41
N TYR A 424 -29.25 3.94 0.15
CA TYR A 424 -29.22 4.90 1.24
C TYR A 424 -28.47 6.14 0.77
N ASP A 425 -29.07 7.31 0.91
CA ASP A 425 -28.40 8.60 0.70
C ASP A 425 -27.58 8.93 1.94
N MET A 426 -26.33 9.37 1.75
CA MET A 426 -25.43 9.70 2.85
C MET A 426 -25.68 11.14 3.33
N ASP A 427 -25.76 11.31 4.65
CA ASP A 427 -25.96 12.62 5.29
C ASP A 427 -24.64 13.42 5.36
N ASP A 428 -23.51 12.74 5.62
CA ASP A 428 -22.21 13.38 5.76
C ASP A 428 -21.51 13.55 4.40
N GLU A 429 -21.00 14.75 4.13
CA GLU A 429 -20.23 15.04 2.93
C GLU A 429 -18.72 14.89 3.16
N GLY A 430 -18.02 14.31 2.19
CA GLY A 430 -16.55 14.37 2.11
C GLY A 430 -15.76 13.20 2.66
N VAL A 431 -16.43 12.09 2.96
CA VAL A 431 -15.77 10.80 3.18
C VAL A 431 -15.72 10.01 1.88
N GLY A 432 -14.53 9.60 1.47
CA GLY A 432 -14.30 8.80 0.27
C GLY A 432 -14.18 7.32 0.50
N PHE A 433 -14.34 6.58 -0.59
CA PHE A 433 -14.11 5.14 -0.62
C PHE A 433 -12.62 4.79 -0.46
N MET A 434 -11.75 5.47 -1.20
CA MET A 434 -10.31 5.14 -1.25
C MET A 434 -9.57 5.44 0.06
N PRO A 435 -8.57 4.62 0.47
CA PRO A 435 -7.72 4.91 1.61
C PRO A 435 -7.03 6.27 1.50
N LEU A 436 -6.91 6.99 2.62
CA LEU A 436 -6.34 8.34 2.68
C LEU A 436 -4.89 8.36 2.16
N LEU A 437 -4.10 7.34 2.46
CA LEU A 437 -2.71 7.25 1.98
C LEU A 437 -2.64 7.23 0.46
N VAL A 438 -3.51 6.44 -0.18
CA VAL A 438 -3.58 6.32 -1.65
C VAL A 438 -3.97 7.66 -2.26
N GLN A 439 -4.97 8.34 -1.68
CA GLN A 439 -5.40 9.66 -2.14
C GLN A 439 -4.24 10.68 -2.11
N VAL A 440 -3.46 10.70 -1.02
CA VAL A 440 -2.31 11.61 -0.88
C VAL A 440 -1.17 11.24 -1.84
N MET A 441 -0.82 9.95 -1.94
CA MET A 441 0.30 9.50 -2.77
C MET A 441 0.06 9.69 -4.27
N HIS A 442 -1.20 9.52 -4.70
CA HIS A 442 -1.61 9.67 -6.10
C HIS A 442 -2.15 11.07 -6.42
N ASN A 443 -2.27 11.96 -5.43
CA ASN A 443 -2.87 13.29 -5.57
C ASN A 443 -4.30 13.20 -6.15
N ASN A 444 -5.03 12.15 -5.78
CA ASN A 444 -6.36 11.77 -6.29
C ASN A 444 -7.33 11.76 -5.11
N TYR A 445 -8.05 12.86 -4.90
CA TYR A 445 -8.87 13.07 -3.70
C TYR A 445 -10.35 12.82 -3.96
N THR A 446 -11.02 12.34 -2.91
CA THR A 446 -12.45 11.99 -2.91
C THR A 446 -13.41 13.12 -3.30
N ASP A 447 -14.51 12.75 -3.96
CA ASP A 447 -15.70 13.59 -4.19
C ASP A 447 -16.78 13.43 -3.09
N GLY A 448 -16.56 12.50 -2.16
CA GLY A 448 -17.48 12.13 -1.10
C GLY A 448 -18.53 11.13 -1.56
N ILE A 449 -18.71 10.05 -0.78
CA ILE A 449 -19.76 9.05 -1.02
C ILE A 449 -21.13 9.72 -0.85
N LYS A 450 -21.94 9.69 -1.91
CA LYS A 450 -23.30 10.25 -1.94
C LYS A 450 -24.37 9.24 -1.61
N SER A 451 -24.18 7.98 -1.97
CA SER A 451 -25.12 6.92 -1.61
C SER A 451 -24.48 5.53 -1.59
N VAL A 452 -25.02 4.65 -0.75
CA VAL A 452 -24.66 3.23 -0.68
C VAL A 452 -25.90 2.38 -0.92
N GLY A 453 -25.84 1.49 -1.90
CA GLY A 453 -26.94 0.58 -2.23
C GLY A 453 -26.52 -0.86 -2.39
N PHE A 454 -27.50 -1.73 -2.61
CA PHE A 454 -27.30 -3.18 -2.66
C PHE A 454 -28.08 -3.80 -3.82
N LYS A 455 -27.50 -4.84 -4.40
CA LYS A 455 -28.10 -5.58 -5.52
C LYS A 455 -27.82 -7.08 -5.38
N LEU A 456 -28.85 -7.89 -5.55
CA LEU A 456 -28.76 -9.34 -5.59
C LEU A 456 -29.12 -9.83 -6.99
N ASP A 457 -28.15 -10.41 -7.69
CA ASP A 457 -28.43 -11.04 -8.98
C ASP A 457 -29.21 -12.34 -8.77
N GLY A 458 -30.49 -12.34 -9.16
CA GLY A 458 -31.37 -13.49 -9.03
C GLY A 458 -30.97 -14.72 -9.86
N ARG A 459 -30.08 -14.59 -10.85
CA ARG A 459 -29.58 -15.71 -11.67
C ARG A 459 -28.36 -16.37 -11.07
N THR A 460 -27.38 -15.56 -10.66
CA THR A 460 -26.08 -16.05 -10.17
C THR A 460 -26.04 -16.19 -8.64
N GLY A 461 -26.94 -15.50 -7.93
CA GLY A 461 -26.90 -15.35 -6.48
C GLY A 461 -25.80 -14.40 -6.00
N ALA A 462 -25.09 -13.71 -6.91
CA ALA A 462 -24.07 -12.75 -6.54
C ALA A 462 -24.70 -11.51 -5.90
N PHE A 463 -24.08 -11.04 -4.81
CA PHE A 463 -24.49 -9.85 -4.09
C PHE A 463 -23.47 -8.74 -4.33
N PHE A 464 -23.96 -7.53 -4.57
CA PHE A 464 -23.16 -6.38 -4.94
C PHE A 464 -23.44 -5.21 -4.01
N LEU A 465 -22.37 -4.48 -3.69
CA LEU A 465 -22.40 -3.18 -3.06
C LEU A 465 -22.31 -2.12 -4.16
N LEU A 466 -23.21 -1.14 -4.13
CA LEU A 466 -23.24 -0.02 -5.05
C LEU A 466 -22.78 1.22 -4.29
N ILE A 467 -21.57 1.71 -4.54
CA ILE A 467 -21.06 2.92 -3.91
C ILE A 467 -21.10 4.03 -4.94
N LYS A 468 -21.89 5.07 -4.69
CA LYS A 468 -21.90 6.27 -5.52
C LYS A 468 -21.02 7.34 -4.89
N GLU A 469 -20.00 7.77 -5.60
CA GLU A 469 -19.07 8.84 -5.19
C GLU A 469 -18.98 9.85 -6.32
N GLY A 470 -19.25 11.13 -6.01
CA GLY A 470 -19.45 12.14 -7.04
C GLY A 470 -20.52 11.71 -8.07
N ASP A 471 -20.13 11.70 -9.35
CA ASP A 471 -20.96 11.24 -10.48
C ASP A 471 -20.74 9.75 -10.83
N THR A 472 -19.77 9.09 -10.20
CA THR A 472 -19.41 7.69 -10.48
C THR A 472 -20.18 6.74 -9.56
N THR A 473 -20.54 5.56 -10.08
CA THR A 473 -21.13 4.48 -9.27
C THR A 473 -20.32 3.21 -9.47
N HIS A 474 -19.69 2.75 -8.39
CA HIS A 474 -18.92 1.51 -8.35
C HIS A 474 -19.87 0.36 -8.00
N GLU A 475 -20.05 -0.58 -8.93
CA GLU A 475 -20.75 -1.85 -8.69
C GLU A 475 -19.73 -2.91 -8.26
N ILE A 476 -19.60 -3.11 -6.95
CA ILE A 476 -18.57 -3.95 -6.35
C ILE A 476 -19.17 -5.28 -5.92
N LYS A 477 -18.66 -6.38 -6.47
CA LYS A 477 -19.11 -7.72 -6.10
C LYS A 477 -18.60 -8.08 -4.70
N CYS A 478 -19.49 -8.53 -3.82
CA CYS A 478 -19.13 -8.99 -2.48
C CYS A 478 -18.70 -10.47 -2.50
N GLY A 479 -17.55 -10.79 -1.90
CA GLY A 479 -17.06 -12.16 -1.71
C GLY A 479 -17.44 -12.72 -0.35
N PHE A 480 -18.13 -13.87 -0.27
CA PHE A 480 -18.55 -14.47 1.01
C PHE A 480 -17.90 -15.84 1.27
N ASP A 481 -17.95 -16.34 2.50
CA ASP A 481 -17.50 -17.69 2.88
C ASP A 481 -16.02 -17.96 2.57
N GLY A 482 -15.19 -16.91 2.59
CA GLY A 482 -13.78 -16.98 2.24
C GLY A 482 -13.48 -16.96 0.74
N TYR A 483 -14.50 -16.81 -0.11
CA TYR A 483 -14.30 -16.50 -1.53
C TYR A 483 -14.05 -15.00 -1.69
N ARG A 484 -12.99 -14.65 -2.42
CA ARG A 484 -12.76 -13.27 -2.84
C ARG A 484 -13.56 -12.92 -4.09
N ALA A 485 -13.94 -11.66 -4.21
CA ALA A 485 -14.48 -11.12 -5.45
C ALA A 485 -13.54 -10.01 -5.95
N VAL A 486 -13.07 -10.14 -7.20
CA VAL A 486 -12.19 -9.14 -7.81
C VAL A 486 -13.02 -8.25 -8.72
N THR A 487 -12.79 -6.94 -8.66
CA THR A 487 -13.48 -5.94 -9.48
C THR A 487 -12.53 -4.77 -9.73
N ASP A 488 -12.57 -4.21 -10.95
CA ASP A 488 -11.86 -2.97 -11.26
C ASP A 488 -12.78 -1.78 -10.96
N ILE A 489 -12.23 -0.74 -10.34
CA ILE A 489 -12.90 0.53 -10.10
C ILE A 489 -12.15 1.67 -10.80
N ASP A 490 -12.88 2.69 -11.23
CA ASP A 490 -12.35 3.88 -11.89
C ASP A 490 -12.50 5.09 -10.97
N GLU A 491 -11.38 5.60 -10.47
CA GLU A 491 -11.30 6.78 -9.60
C GLU A 491 -10.65 7.92 -10.38
N HIS A 492 -11.47 8.82 -10.91
CA HIS A 492 -11.06 9.97 -11.71
C HIS A 492 -10.19 9.64 -12.93
N GLY A 493 -10.38 8.48 -13.56
CA GLY A 493 -9.63 8.01 -14.72
C GLY A 493 -8.46 7.09 -14.38
N GLU A 494 -8.24 6.81 -13.09
CA GLU A 494 -7.28 5.81 -12.64
C GLU A 494 -7.98 4.51 -12.27
N ILE A 495 -7.49 3.40 -12.83
CA ILE A 495 -8.13 2.10 -12.64
C ILE A 495 -7.44 1.33 -11.51
N TYR A 496 -8.19 0.89 -10.51
CA TYR A 496 -7.71 0.10 -9.38
C TYR A 496 -8.38 -1.27 -9.36
N THR A 497 -7.57 -2.32 -9.30
CA THR A 497 -8.06 -3.68 -9.06
C THR A 497 -8.25 -3.87 -7.56
N ILE A 498 -9.48 -4.13 -7.14
CA ILE A 498 -9.81 -4.44 -5.75
C ILE A 498 -10.30 -5.87 -5.58
N SER A 499 -9.93 -6.49 -4.47
CA SER A 499 -10.48 -7.76 -4.00
C SER A 499 -11.29 -7.53 -2.75
N VAL A 500 -12.52 -8.03 -2.72
CA VAL A 500 -13.45 -7.83 -1.61
C VAL A 500 -13.75 -9.12 -0.87
N VAL A 501 -13.59 -9.08 0.45
CA VAL A 501 -14.03 -10.10 1.39
C VAL A 501 -15.11 -9.50 2.27
N SER A 502 -16.28 -10.13 2.28
CA SER A 502 -17.49 -9.69 2.96
C SER A 502 -17.96 -10.72 3.97
N GLU A 503 -18.39 -10.25 5.13
CA GLU A 503 -18.96 -11.07 6.19
C GLU A 503 -20.20 -10.40 6.77
N PHE A 504 -21.27 -11.18 6.96
CA PHE A 504 -22.40 -10.76 7.78
C PHE A 504 -22.20 -11.24 9.21
N SER A 505 -22.17 -10.30 10.14
CA SER A 505 -22.09 -10.54 11.57
C SER A 505 -23.26 -9.85 12.29
N ILE A 506 -23.24 -9.95 13.62
CA ILE A 506 -24.17 -9.27 14.51
C ILE A 506 -23.32 -8.59 15.57
N ASP A 507 -23.57 -7.31 15.85
CA ASP A 507 -22.87 -6.60 16.92
C ASP A 507 -23.40 -6.98 18.32
N GLU A 508 -22.83 -6.37 19.36
CA GLU A 508 -23.20 -6.65 20.75
C GLU A 508 -24.64 -6.27 21.11
N TYR A 509 -25.27 -5.38 20.32
CA TYR A 509 -26.65 -4.95 20.48
C TYR A 509 -27.64 -5.81 19.69
N GLY A 510 -27.15 -6.76 18.88
CA GLY A 510 -28.01 -7.59 18.05
C GLY A 510 -28.27 -7.04 16.66
N ARG A 511 -27.60 -5.95 16.24
CA ARG A 511 -27.75 -5.37 14.91
C ARG A 511 -26.97 -6.15 13.87
N PRO A 512 -27.56 -6.46 12.70
CA PRO A 512 -26.80 -7.00 11.59
C PRO A 512 -25.73 -6.01 11.12
N VAL A 513 -24.52 -6.51 10.89
CA VAL A 513 -23.41 -5.74 10.33
C VAL A 513 -22.91 -6.45 9.08
N LEU A 514 -22.79 -5.71 7.98
CA LEU A 514 -22.07 -6.15 6.78
C LEU A 514 -20.67 -5.55 6.82
N ARG A 515 -19.68 -6.37 7.15
CA ARG A 515 -18.27 -6.01 7.13
C ARG A 515 -17.71 -6.31 5.75
N ASN A 516 -17.09 -5.32 5.11
CA ASN A 516 -16.41 -5.46 3.83
C ASN A 516 -14.96 -5.04 3.98
N GLU A 517 -14.04 -5.89 3.57
CA GLU A 517 -12.62 -5.60 3.48
C GLU A 517 -12.25 -5.49 2.00
N PHE A 518 -11.86 -4.29 1.57
CA PHE A 518 -11.44 -3.96 0.22
C PHE A 518 -9.91 -3.91 0.17
N TYR A 519 -9.32 -4.93 -0.42
CA TYR A 519 -7.89 -5.05 -0.63
C TYR A 519 -7.53 -4.47 -2.00
N LEU A 520 -6.70 -3.42 -2.04
CA LEU A 520 -6.16 -2.93 -3.29
C LEU A 520 -5.07 -3.91 -3.73
N MET A 521 -5.31 -4.68 -4.79
CA MET A 521 -4.44 -5.80 -5.20
C MET A 521 -3.05 -5.36 -5.67
N GLU A 522 -2.95 -4.09 -6.04
CA GLU A 522 -1.79 -3.44 -6.63
C GLU A 522 -1.12 -2.45 -5.65
N ASP A 523 -1.69 -2.28 -4.45
CA ASP A 523 -1.22 -1.35 -3.42
C ASP A 523 -0.97 -2.04 -2.08
N SER A 524 -0.24 -1.35 -1.21
CA SER A 524 0.09 -1.73 0.16
C SER A 524 -1.02 -1.50 1.19
N THR A 525 -2.21 -1.07 0.77
CA THR A 525 -3.28 -0.67 1.69
C THR A 525 -4.59 -1.41 1.44
N ALA A 526 -5.42 -1.48 2.47
CA ALA A 526 -6.79 -1.94 2.38
C ALA A 526 -7.74 -0.99 3.13
N ARG A 527 -8.99 -0.95 2.69
CA ARG A 527 -10.08 -0.22 3.35
C ARG A 527 -11.06 -1.21 3.95
N VAL A 528 -11.51 -0.99 5.17
CA VAL A 528 -12.57 -1.77 5.81
C VAL A 528 -13.80 -0.87 5.93
N MET A 529 -14.96 -1.36 5.52
CA MET A 529 -16.25 -0.67 5.64
C MET A 529 -17.22 -1.57 6.38
N ASN A 530 -17.54 -1.18 7.61
CA ASN A 530 -18.54 -1.86 8.44
C ASN A 530 -19.87 -1.11 8.30
N ILE A 531 -20.87 -1.76 7.69
CA ILE A 531 -22.21 -1.22 7.50
C ILE A 531 -23.14 -1.79 8.56
N TYR A 532 -23.58 -0.96 9.50
CA TYR A 532 -24.51 -1.26 10.57
C TYR A 532 -25.93 -1.01 10.09
N LEU A 533 -26.78 -2.03 10.15
CA LEU A 533 -28.13 -2.03 9.58
C LEU A 533 -29.18 -1.79 10.70
N GLY A 534 -29.69 -0.55 10.82
CA GLY A 534 -30.72 -0.16 11.80
C GLY A 534 -30.21 0.46 13.12
N LYS A 535 -31.14 0.78 14.03
CA LYS A 535 -30.87 1.43 15.34
C LYS A 535 -30.23 0.48 16.35
N ARG A 536 -29.51 1.03 17.35
CA ARG A 536 -28.95 0.33 18.53
C ARG A 536 -30.04 -0.14 19.49
N GLU A 537 -30.88 -1.06 19.04
CA GLU A 537 -31.89 -1.69 19.88
C GLU A 537 -31.67 -3.21 19.91
N PRO A 538 -31.89 -3.88 21.06
CA PRO A 538 -31.94 -5.34 21.12
C PRO A 538 -32.88 -5.88 20.04
N LEU A 539 -32.55 -7.04 19.45
CA LEU A 539 -33.30 -7.78 18.41
C LEU A 539 -34.84 -7.85 18.58
N GLN A 540 -35.39 -7.48 19.73
CA GLN A 540 -36.82 -7.53 20.04
C GLN A 540 -37.65 -6.33 19.56
N HIS A 541 -37.08 -5.20 19.14
CA HIS A 541 -37.89 -4.04 18.74
C HIS A 541 -37.69 -3.49 17.33
N ASP A 542 -36.59 -3.79 16.63
CA ASP A 542 -36.37 -3.23 15.28
C ASP A 542 -35.90 -4.23 14.21
N THR A 543 -35.72 -5.50 14.55
CA THR A 543 -35.34 -6.53 13.56
C THR A 543 -36.54 -7.41 13.20
N CYS A 544 -37.00 -7.23 11.96
CA CYS A 544 -38.16 -7.85 11.33
C CYS A 544 -38.10 -9.38 11.14
N PHE A 545 -37.45 -10.15 12.02
CA PHE A 545 -37.26 -11.59 11.85
C PHE A 545 -38.38 -12.45 12.47
N ALA A 546 -39.34 -11.84 13.16
CA ALA A 546 -40.36 -12.59 13.88
C ALA A 546 -41.51 -13.14 13.01
N PHE A 547 -41.84 -12.56 11.83
CA PHE A 547 -43.09 -12.91 11.12
C PHE A 547 -43.07 -12.83 9.59
N GLY A 548 -41.93 -13.08 8.93
CA GLY A 548 -41.90 -13.30 7.47
C GLY A 548 -42.15 -12.07 6.58
N LYS A 549 -42.13 -10.85 7.14
CA LYS A 549 -42.08 -9.59 6.39
C LYS A 549 -40.77 -8.88 6.73
N VAL A 550 -39.75 -9.04 5.90
CA VAL A 550 -38.46 -8.37 6.10
C VAL A 550 -38.53 -7.03 5.36
N LYS A 551 -38.65 -5.91 6.09
CA LYS A 551 -38.48 -4.57 5.53
C LYS A 551 -37.03 -4.14 5.74
N PRO A 552 -36.41 -3.43 4.79
CA PRO A 552 -35.07 -2.88 5.01
C PRO A 552 -35.08 -1.84 6.14
N PRO A 553 -33.98 -1.71 6.90
CA PRO A 553 -33.88 -0.67 7.92
C PRO A 553 -33.96 0.71 7.25
N LYS A 554 -34.56 1.68 7.95
CA LYS A 554 -34.68 3.06 7.43
C LYS A 554 -33.34 3.78 7.38
N ASN A 555 -32.41 3.43 8.28
CA ASN A 555 -31.11 4.08 8.41
C ASN A 555 -29.98 3.05 8.45
N ILE A 556 -28.79 3.47 8.02
CA ILE A 556 -27.54 2.75 8.19
C ILE A 556 -26.48 3.65 8.85
N GLY A 557 -25.60 3.05 9.64
CA GLY A 557 -24.35 3.67 10.05
C GLY A 557 -23.20 2.96 9.35
N ILE A 558 -22.16 3.69 8.97
CA ILE A 558 -20.96 3.12 8.35
C ILE A 558 -19.74 3.59 9.12
N ARG A 559 -18.85 2.66 9.45
CA ARG A 559 -17.52 2.97 9.98
C ARG A 559 -16.46 2.48 9.02
N PHE A 560 -15.50 3.35 8.72
CA PHE A 560 -14.32 2.99 7.96
C PHE A 560 -13.11 2.74 8.86
N ASP A 561 -12.26 1.82 8.44
CA ASP A 561 -10.91 1.64 8.95
C ASP A 561 -9.95 1.43 7.77
N GLU A 562 -8.65 1.61 8.00
CA GLU A 562 -7.60 1.37 7.01
C GLU A 562 -6.58 0.36 7.53
N ILE A 563 -5.96 -0.36 6.62
CA ILE A 563 -4.80 -1.21 6.87
C ILE A 563 -3.63 -0.63 6.05
N PRO A 564 -2.46 -0.37 6.67
CA PRO A 564 -2.11 -0.64 8.06
C PRO A 564 -2.41 0.51 9.03
N GLY A 565 -3.66 0.61 9.48
CA GLY A 565 -4.07 1.29 10.70
C GLY A 565 -3.87 2.81 10.72
N SER A 566 -4.49 3.43 11.73
CA SER A 566 -4.37 4.88 11.97
C SER A 566 -3.05 5.27 12.62
N GLY A 567 -2.36 4.36 13.32
CA GLY A 567 -1.09 4.67 13.99
C GLY A 567 0.01 5.06 13.00
N MET A 568 0.19 4.24 11.96
CA MET A 568 1.14 4.49 10.88
C MET A 568 0.83 5.82 10.16
N LEU A 569 -0.44 6.08 9.84
CA LEU A 569 -0.83 7.31 9.15
C LEU A 569 -0.61 8.56 10.00
N VAL A 570 -0.85 8.47 11.30
CA VAL A 570 -0.52 9.55 12.24
C VAL A 570 1.00 9.79 12.26
N ASP A 571 1.82 8.74 12.28
CA ASP A 571 3.28 8.87 12.22
C ASP A 571 3.76 9.48 10.91
N ILE A 572 3.17 9.06 9.79
CA ILE A 572 3.38 9.67 8.47
C ILE A 572 3.05 11.17 8.50
N LEU A 573 1.87 11.54 9.00
CA LEU A 573 1.43 12.94 9.04
C LEU A 573 2.32 13.80 9.96
N ASN A 574 2.77 13.24 11.08
CA ASN A 574 3.73 13.88 11.98
C ASN A 574 5.08 14.14 11.28
N GLN A 575 5.55 13.19 10.47
CA GLN A 575 6.79 13.33 9.69
C GLN A 575 6.66 14.32 8.53
N PHE A 576 5.56 14.29 7.76
CA PHE A 576 5.31 15.24 6.67
C PHE A 576 5.20 16.69 7.15
N GLY A 577 4.72 16.91 8.38
CA GLY A 577 4.56 18.24 8.95
C GLY A 577 5.83 18.87 9.56
N HIS A 578 6.95 18.14 9.69
CA HIS A 578 8.05 18.52 10.60
C HIS A 578 7.50 19.02 11.94
N LEU A 579 6.45 18.36 12.46
CA LEU A 579 5.89 18.64 13.78
C LEU A 579 6.84 18.01 14.81
N ASP A 580 8.11 18.39 14.77
CA ASP A 580 9.04 18.11 15.83
C ASP A 580 8.53 18.87 17.05
N VAL A 581 7.86 18.15 17.95
CA VAL A 581 7.38 18.61 19.26
C VAL A 581 8.55 19.12 20.13
N GLY A 582 9.80 18.99 19.66
CA GLY A 582 11.00 19.30 20.41
C GLY A 582 11.56 20.72 20.29
N LYS A 583 11.85 21.26 19.09
CA LYS A 583 12.78 22.42 18.99
C LYS A 583 12.54 23.30 17.76
N GLY A 584 11.74 24.37 17.93
CA GLY A 584 11.55 25.45 16.95
C GLY A 584 10.32 26.31 17.25
N MET A 585 10.08 27.39 16.49
CA MET A 585 8.82 28.16 16.58
C MET A 585 7.58 27.36 16.15
N SER A 586 7.74 26.25 15.42
CA SER A 586 6.70 25.21 15.23
C SER A 586 6.26 24.63 16.57
N GLY A 587 7.22 24.33 17.45
CA GLY A 587 7.00 24.02 18.85
C GLY A 587 6.32 25.15 19.64
N PHE A 588 6.35 26.41 19.21
CA PHE A 588 5.63 27.50 19.89
C PHE A 588 4.13 27.54 19.52
N VAL A 589 3.77 27.23 18.27
CA VAL A 589 2.36 27.11 17.86
C VAL A 589 1.74 25.86 18.48
N ILE A 590 2.48 24.75 18.49
CA ILE A 590 2.06 23.50 19.13
C ILE A 590 2.09 23.62 20.66
N ASN A 591 3.08 24.26 21.30
CA ASN A 591 3.06 24.49 22.75
C ASN A 591 1.92 25.43 23.19
N ARG A 592 1.52 26.40 22.34
CA ARG A 592 0.29 27.18 22.62
C ARG A 592 -0.98 26.35 22.50
N LEU A 593 -0.98 25.31 21.67
CA LEU A 593 -2.08 24.35 21.53
C LEU A 593 -2.04 23.27 22.64
N SER A 594 -0.86 22.90 23.15
CA SER A 594 -0.69 21.94 24.25
C SER A 594 -1.23 22.47 25.57
N ASP A 595 -1.07 23.77 25.82
CA ASP A 595 -1.51 24.41 27.06
C ASP A 595 -3.04 24.45 27.23
N TYR A 596 -3.81 24.03 26.20
CA TYR A 596 -5.27 24.06 26.17
C TYR A 596 -5.94 22.76 25.66
N GLY A 597 -5.23 21.63 25.56
CA GLY A 597 -5.81 20.36 25.09
C GLY A 597 -6.11 20.30 23.58
N ALA A 598 -5.63 21.27 22.80
CA ALA A 598 -5.91 21.36 21.37
C ALA A 598 -5.04 20.42 20.51
N ILE A 599 -3.93 19.90 21.05
CA ILE A 599 -3.17 18.81 20.41
C ILE A 599 -3.97 17.51 20.44
N ASP A 600 -4.59 17.18 21.57
CA ASP A 600 -5.42 15.98 21.68
C ASP A 600 -6.62 16.07 20.74
N ALA A 601 -7.25 17.26 20.64
CA ALA A 601 -8.30 17.52 19.65
C ALA A 601 -7.82 17.37 18.20
N LEU A 602 -6.60 17.82 17.88
CA LEU A 602 -6.02 17.66 16.54
C LEU A 602 -5.70 16.19 16.22
N ILE A 603 -5.15 15.45 17.18
CA ILE A 603 -4.89 14.00 17.03
C ILE A 603 -6.19 13.24 16.85
N LEU A 604 -7.25 13.60 17.61
CA LEU A 604 -8.58 13.04 17.43
C LEU A 604 -9.14 13.34 16.04
N ALA A 605 -9.05 14.59 15.58
CA ALA A 605 -9.51 14.98 14.25
C ALA A 605 -8.77 14.24 13.11
N ILE A 606 -7.45 14.01 13.26
CA ILE A 606 -6.67 13.17 12.33
C ILE A 606 -7.16 11.73 12.36
N ARG A 607 -7.42 11.18 13.56
CA ARG A 607 -7.96 9.81 13.70
C ARG A 607 -9.34 9.68 13.06
N ASP A 608 -10.21 10.67 13.21
CA ASP A 608 -11.54 10.69 12.59
C ASP A 608 -11.44 10.81 11.06
N THR A 609 -10.44 11.51 10.54
CA THR A 609 -10.16 11.57 9.09
C THR A 609 -9.80 10.18 8.53
N VAL A 610 -9.03 9.40 9.30
CA VAL A 610 -8.62 8.04 8.91
C VAL A 610 -9.74 7.01 9.13
N ARG A 611 -10.52 7.17 10.20
CA ARG A 611 -11.63 6.30 10.59
C ARG A 611 -12.97 7.02 10.57
N PRO A 612 -13.38 7.56 9.41
CA PRO A 612 -14.58 8.35 9.32
C PRO A 612 -15.83 7.50 9.58
N LYS A 613 -16.86 8.16 10.09
CA LYS A 613 -18.21 7.62 10.23
C LYS A 613 -19.10 8.29 9.18
N LEU A 614 -20.02 7.53 8.61
CA LEU A 614 -21.10 8.04 7.75
C LEU A 614 -22.44 7.56 8.29
N HIS A 615 -23.45 8.40 8.14
CA HIS A 615 -24.85 8.06 8.36
C HIS A 615 -25.59 8.11 7.04
N GLY A 616 -26.51 7.17 6.85
CA GLY A 616 -27.31 7.09 5.64
C GLY A 616 -28.77 6.82 5.92
N ARG A 617 -29.64 7.41 5.10
CA ARG A 617 -31.10 7.25 5.15
C ARG A 617 -31.59 6.61 3.87
N ILE A 618 -32.58 5.74 3.97
CA ILE A 618 -33.12 5.02 2.81
C ILE A 618 -33.61 6.02 1.75
N HIS A 619 -33.21 5.81 0.51
CA HIS A 619 -33.57 6.63 -0.64
C HIS A 619 -35.03 6.33 -1.04
N ASP A 620 -35.98 7.10 -0.53
CA ASP A 620 -37.40 6.93 -0.84
C ASP A 620 -37.71 7.41 -2.26
N LYS A 621 -37.93 6.45 -3.18
CA LYS A 621 -38.80 6.71 -4.33
C LYS A 621 -40.25 6.58 -3.88
N GLN A 622 -40.80 7.71 -3.40
CA GLN A 622 -42.22 7.92 -3.05
C GLN A 622 -42.74 7.05 -1.88
N GLU A 623 -42.72 7.57 -0.66
CA GLU A 623 -43.82 7.25 0.26
C GLU A 623 -45.10 7.92 -0.28
N PRO A 624 -46.22 7.19 -0.44
CA PRO A 624 -47.51 7.86 -0.58
C PRO A 624 -47.75 8.61 0.73
N LEU A 625 -48.09 9.90 0.64
CA LEU A 625 -48.48 10.73 1.78
C LEU A 625 -49.39 9.94 2.72
N GLU A 626 -48.90 9.60 3.91
CA GLU A 626 -49.77 9.02 4.94
C GLU A 626 -50.67 10.13 5.46
N TYR A 627 -51.97 9.91 5.27
CA TYR A 627 -53.02 10.75 5.80
C TYR A 627 -53.55 10.10 7.08
N ASP A 628 -53.78 10.89 8.13
CA ASP A 628 -54.52 10.41 9.29
C ASP A 628 -55.96 10.02 8.89
N SER A 629 -56.71 9.41 9.83
CA SER A 629 -58.13 9.05 9.61
C SER A 629 -59.04 10.25 9.29
N ASN A 630 -58.50 11.47 9.30
CA ASN A 630 -59.17 12.74 9.00
C ASN A 630 -58.62 13.43 7.73
N GLY A 631 -57.72 12.79 6.96
CA GLY A 631 -57.23 13.33 5.69
C GLY A 631 -56.18 14.43 5.80
N ARG A 632 -55.41 14.52 6.90
CA ARG A 632 -54.31 15.49 7.05
C ARG A 632 -52.95 14.86 6.72
N THR A 633 -52.14 15.55 5.92
CA THR A 633 -50.73 15.20 5.67
C THR A 633 -49.91 15.38 6.94
N LEU A 634 -49.22 14.32 7.36
CA LEU A 634 -48.22 14.40 8.43
C LEU A 634 -46.94 15.04 7.85
N THR A 635 -46.89 16.37 7.83
CA THR A 635 -45.63 17.09 7.59
C THR A 635 -45.37 18.06 8.72
N ASP A 636 -44.14 17.94 9.23
CA ASP A 636 -43.28 18.93 9.82
C ASP A 636 -43.24 19.16 11.33
N THR A 637 -41.97 19.22 11.77
CA THR A 637 -41.40 20.05 12.83
C THR A 637 -41.75 19.67 14.26
N GLU A 638 -40.87 18.90 14.90
CA GLU A 638 -40.11 19.30 16.11
C GLU A 638 -39.39 18.07 16.70
N ALA A 639 -38.12 18.28 17.09
CA ALA A 639 -37.29 17.43 17.95
C ALA A 639 -36.76 16.08 17.40
N PHE A 640 -35.62 16.08 16.70
CA PHE A 640 -34.77 14.88 16.53
C PHE A 640 -33.25 15.15 16.56
N ALA A 641 -32.82 16.36 16.96
CA ALA A 641 -31.40 16.72 17.03
C ALA A 641 -30.62 16.01 18.16
N ASP A 642 -31.29 15.23 19.03
CA ASP A 642 -30.65 14.50 20.15
C ASP A 642 -30.64 12.96 19.93
N GLU A 643 -31.11 12.43 18.79
CA GLU A 643 -31.14 10.97 18.53
C GLU A 643 -30.05 10.45 17.56
N ASP A 644 -29.37 11.33 16.81
CA ASP A 644 -28.39 10.94 15.78
C ASP A 644 -27.08 10.39 16.38
N ASP A 645 -26.72 10.81 17.60
CA ASP A 645 -25.54 10.30 18.33
C ASP A 645 -25.71 8.82 18.78
N ALA A 646 -26.95 8.35 18.96
CA ALA A 646 -27.24 7.01 19.49
C ALA A 646 -26.96 5.86 18.50
N ILE A 647 -26.62 6.13 17.24
CA ILE A 647 -26.34 5.07 16.25
C ILE A 647 -24.89 4.61 16.32
N MET A 648 -23.95 5.50 16.66
CA MET A 648 -22.51 5.28 16.59
C MET A 648 -21.69 5.79 17.81
N GLU A 649 -22.33 6.26 18.88
CA GLU A 649 -21.65 6.56 20.16
C GLU A 649 -21.14 5.28 20.82
N ASP A 650 -19.84 5.08 20.98
CA ASP A 650 -19.29 4.30 22.10
C ASP A 650 -17.97 4.98 22.51
N ASP A 651 -17.79 5.07 23.84
CA ASP A 651 -16.65 5.55 24.65
C ASP A 651 -15.31 5.89 23.95
#